data_AF-A0A3M4LYS5-F1
#
_entry.id   AF-A0A3M4LYS5-F1
#
_cell.length_a   1.000
_cell.length_b   1.000
_cell.length_c   1.000
_cell.angle_alpha   90.00
_cell.angle_beta   90.00
_cell.angle_gamma   90.00
#
_symmetry.space_group_name_H-M   'P 1'
#
loop_
_entity.id
_entity.type
_entity.pdbx_description
1 polymer ?
#
loop_
_entity_poly.entity_id
_entity_poly.type
_entity_poly.pdbx_seq_one_letter_code
_entity_poly.pdbx_strand_id
1 'polypeptide(L)'
;MIRLLKFLWWSLVAVFCGLLLSLSGAFLYLSPNLPSVEALRSIQLQIPLRVYSSDGKLIAEFGEMRRTPIRFAEIPPNFINALLSAEDDNFANHYGVDPSSLMRAATQLVKSGHIQSGGSTITMQVAKNFFLTSERSFSRKTTEILLALQIERQLTKDEILELYVNKIYLGNRAYGIEAAAQVYYGKSIRDVSLAQMAMIAGLPKAPSRFNPLANPARAKERRDWILGRMYRLGKIDQNAYQTALNEPINASYHVPTPEVYAPYIAEMARAEMVGRYGSEAYTEGFRVTTTVPSDLQEHANTAVQQGLIEYDQRHGYRGPESRLPGMTHAGWAQELSKQRTINGLEPAIVTQIDKNGIRVLTRNGEKEETVEWSSMKWARPYLNTNSLGANPRQPADVAHVGDLVRLLRQADGTLKFSQIPAAQSALVSLDPQNGAIRALVGGFSFEQSNYNRAMQAKRQPGSSFKPFIYSAALDNGYTASSLVNDAPIVFVDEYLDKVWRPKNDTNTFLGPIRLREALYKSRNLVSIRLLQALGIDMSIDYITRFGFAKQDLPRNLSLALGTATLTPMEIATGWSAFANGGYKVSPYLIQKIENRDGQTLFLANPASVPATDAKTAPDTSTFTVHDNPLTSNSSTSPSEPQAPVVAVARPTSSTACCRM
;
A
#
# COMPACT_ATOMS: atom_id res chain seq x y z
N MET A 1 81.93 8.62 13.72
CA MET A 1 80.85 8.94 12.75
C MET A 1 80.50 7.79 11.81
N ILE A 2 81.45 7.22 11.05
CA ILE A 2 81.15 6.18 10.03
C ILE A 2 80.49 4.91 10.59
N ARG A 3 80.85 4.46 11.79
CA ARG A 3 80.23 3.28 12.43
C ARG A 3 78.77 3.51 12.85
N LEU A 4 78.44 4.72 13.31
CA LEU A 4 77.08 5.11 13.69
C LEU A 4 76.17 5.19 12.45
N LEU A 5 76.70 5.74 11.34
CA LEU A 5 75.99 5.84 10.08
C LEU A 5 75.71 4.47 9.45
N LYS A 6 76.69 3.55 9.52
CA LYS A 6 76.49 2.15 9.09
C LYS A 6 75.46 1.44 9.95
N PHE A 7 75.50 1.61 11.28
CA PHE A 7 74.51 1.04 12.18
C PHE A 7 73.09 1.55 11.86
N LEU A 8 72.91 2.86 11.71
CA LEU A 8 71.63 3.47 11.31
C LEU A 8 71.12 2.96 9.95
N TRP A 9 72.01 2.81 8.98
CA TRP A 9 71.67 2.29 7.66
C TRP A 9 71.24 0.81 7.72
N TRP A 10 71.99 -0.04 8.42
CA TRP A 10 71.62 -1.45 8.61
C TRP A 10 70.33 -1.61 9.43
N SER A 11 70.07 -0.73 10.41
CA SER A 11 68.79 -0.70 11.13
C SER A 11 67.62 -0.31 10.23
N LEU A 12 67.81 0.68 9.34
CA LEU A 12 66.80 1.07 8.34
C LEU A 12 66.51 -0.08 7.37
N VAL A 13 67.54 -0.76 6.88
CA VAL A 13 67.40 -1.93 5.99
C VAL A 13 66.70 -3.08 6.72
N ALA A 14 67.05 -3.36 7.97
CA ALA A 14 66.40 -4.41 8.76
C ALA A 14 64.91 -4.11 9.02
N VAL A 15 64.57 -2.86 9.34
CA VAL A 15 63.17 -2.41 9.47
C VAL A 15 62.43 -2.54 8.14
N PHE A 16 63.03 -2.12 7.03
CA PHE A 16 62.44 -2.23 5.70
C PHE A 16 62.18 -3.69 5.32
N CYS A 17 63.18 -4.57 5.45
CA CYS A 17 63.04 -6.00 5.19
C CYS A 17 62.01 -6.67 6.11
N GLY A 18 61.98 -6.31 7.39
CA GLY A 18 60.98 -6.81 8.33
C GLY A 18 59.56 -6.38 7.95
N LEU A 19 59.38 -5.15 7.48
CA LEU A 19 58.09 -4.63 7.02
C LEU A 19 57.65 -5.32 5.72
N LEU A 20 58.58 -5.59 4.81
CA LEU A 20 58.36 -6.29 3.54
C LEU A 20 58.00 -7.76 3.77
N LEU A 21 58.70 -8.45 4.68
CA LEU A 21 58.39 -9.82 5.11
C LEU A 21 57.05 -9.90 5.83
N SER A 22 56.71 -8.92 6.67
CA SER A 22 55.41 -8.83 7.35
C SER A 22 54.26 -8.63 6.36
N LEU A 23 54.41 -7.71 5.39
CA LEU A 23 53.44 -7.49 4.33
C LEU A 23 53.29 -8.72 3.42
N SER A 24 54.40 -9.37 3.08
CA SER A 24 54.41 -10.58 2.24
C SER A 24 53.80 -11.78 2.98
N GLY A 25 54.10 -11.94 4.27
CA GLY A 25 53.49 -12.97 5.12
C GLY A 25 52.00 -12.74 5.32
N ALA A 26 51.57 -11.49 5.54
CA ALA A 26 50.16 -11.13 5.60
C ALA A 26 49.45 -11.38 4.26
N PHE A 27 50.10 -11.05 3.13
CA PHE A 27 49.58 -11.35 1.81
C PHE A 27 49.41 -12.85 1.59
N LEU A 28 50.43 -13.67 1.84
CA LEU A 28 50.37 -15.12 1.65
C LEU A 28 49.38 -15.81 2.59
N TYR A 29 49.20 -15.30 3.81
CA TYR A 29 48.25 -15.84 4.79
C TYR A 29 46.80 -15.43 4.50
N LEU A 30 46.57 -14.18 4.09
CA LEU A 30 45.22 -13.63 3.87
C LEU A 30 44.71 -13.88 2.45
N SER A 31 45.59 -13.86 1.43
CA SER A 31 45.22 -13.96 0.01
C SER A 31 44.37 -15.20 -0.33
N PRO A 32 44.64 -16.41 0.21
CA PRO A 32 43.81 -17.59 -0.06
C PRO A 32 42.38 -17.47 0.50
N ASN A 33 42.20 -16.62 1.52
CA ASN A 33 40.92 -16.39 2.20
C ASN A 33 40.20 -15.11 1.71
N LEU A 34 40.77 -14.37 0.74
CA LEU A 34 40.13 -13.19 0.19
C LEU A 34 38.98 -13.61 -0.74
N PRO A 35 37.80 -12.98 -0.61
CA PRO A 35 36.69 -13.23 -1.52
C PRO A 35 37.06 -12.78 -2.94
N SER A 36 36.52 -13.48 -3.94
CA SER A 36 36.77 -13.15 -5.35
C SER A 36 36.22 -11.76 -5.70
N VAL A 37 37.07 -10.92 -6.28
CA VAL A 37 36.68 -9.58 -6.74
C VAL A 37 35.77 -9.64 -7.97
N GLU A 38 35.87 -10.69 -8.81
CA GLU A 38 34.89 -10.96 -9.88
C GLU A 38 33.43 -10.99 -9.37
N ALA A 39 33.19 -11.40 -8.12
CA ALA A 39 31.85 -11.40 -7.55
C ALA A 39 31.25 -9.98 -7.43
N LEU A 40 32.07 -8.91 -7.38
CA LEU A 40 31.56 -7.53 -7.37
C LEU A 40 30.77 -7.19 -8.63
N ARG A 41 31.12 -7.76 -9.79
CA ARG A 41 30.38 -7.55 -11.04
C ARG A 41 29.01 -8.22 -11.05
N SER A 42 28.83 -9.26 -10.23
CA SER A 42 27.59 -10.02 -10.11
C SER A 42 26.82 -9.75 -8.82
N ILE A 43 27.30 -8.86 -7.95
CA ILE A 43 26.59 -8.55 -6.69
C ILE A 43 25.29 -7.83 -7.01
N GLN A 44 24.20 -8.47 -6.63
CA GLN A 44 22.87 -7.88 -6.68
C GLN A 44 22.69 -6.92 -5.53
N LEU A 45 22.62 -5.64 -5.86
CA LEU A 45 22.24 -4.63 -4.90
C LEU A 45 20.78 -4.83 -4.48
N GLN A 46 20.50 -4.73 -3.19
CA GLN A 46 19.13 -4.79 -2.67
C GLN A 46 18.34 -3.58 -3.17
N ILE A 47 17.21 -3.84 -3.83
CA ILE A 47 16.27 -2.86 -4.37
C ILE A 47 14.88 -3.20 -3.81
N PRO A 48 14.09 -2.21 -3.36
CA PRO A 48 12.79 -2.47 -2.77
C PRO A 48 11.76 -2.93 -3.82
N LEU A 49 10.77 -3.69 -3.38
CA LEU A 49 9.58 -4.01 -4.19
C LEU A 49 8.75 -2.75 -4.39
N ARG A 50 8.27 -2.55 -5.61
CA ARG A 50 7.35 -1.47 -5.97
C ARG A 50 6.05 -2.05 -6.53
N VAL A 51 4.93 -1.58 -5.98
CA VAL A 51 3.58 -1.99 -6.37
C VAL A 51 2.91 -0.83 -7.09
N TYR A 52 2.36 -1.10 -8.27
CA TYR A 52 1.73 -0.13 -9.16
C TYR A 52 0.27 -0.49 -9.42
N SER A 53 -0.54 0.52 -9.67
CA SER A 53 -1.88 0.38 -10.25
C SER A 53 -1.79 -0.09 -11.70
N SER A 54 -2.92 -0.52 -12.27
CA SER A 54 -3.00 -0.96 -13.68
C SER A 54 -2.68 0.16 -14.68
N ASP A 55 -2.90 1.42 -14.30
CA ASP A 55 -2.54 2.64 -15.04
C ASP A 55 -1.14 3.18 -14.70
N GLY A 56 -0.33 2.42 -13.96
CA GLY A 56 1.10 2.68 -13.79
C GLY A 56 1.49 3.64 -12.66
N LYS A 57 0.54 4.05 -11.81
CA LYS A 57 0.79 4.91 -10.65
C LYS A 57 1.31 4.11 -9.46
N LEU A 58 2.26 4.66 -8.71
CA LEU A 58 2.84 3.99 -7.55
C LEU A 58 1.83 3.89 -6.40
N ILE A 59 1.56 2.67 -5.94
CA ILE A 59 0.71 2.39 -4.76
C ILE A 59 1.58 2.29 -3.50
N ALA A 60 2.68 1.56 -3.56
CA ALA A 60 3.53 1.32 -2.38
C ALA A 60 4.95 0.88 -2.76
N GLU A 61 5.88 1.10 -1.83
CA GLU A 61 7.25 0.60 -1.89
C GLU A 61 7.57 -0.18 -0.60
N PHE A 62 8.15 -1.37 -0.73
CA PHE A 62 8.49 -2.26 0.38
C PHE A 62 9.98 -2.64 0.35
N GLY A 63 10.70 -2.30 1.43
CA GLY A 63 12.11 -2.66 1.62
C GLY A 63 12.79 -1.74 2.63
N GLU A 64 13.84 -2.24 3.29
CA GLU A 64 14.59 -1.44 4.28
C GLU A 64 15.49 -0.39 3.63
N MET A 65 16.08 -0.73 2.49
CA MET A 65 17.02 0.10 1.74
C MET A 65 16.32 0.71 0.53
N ARG A 66 16.35 2.04 0.41
CA ARG A 66 15.96 2.73 -0.82
C ARG A 66 17.17 2.78 -1.74
N ARG A 67 17.03 2.21 -2.93
CA ARG A 67 18.08 2.20 -3.93
C ARG A 67 17.47 2.28 -5.33
N THR A 68 18.04 3.14 -6.15
CA THR A 68 17.82 3.22 -7.59
C THR A 68 19.21 3.21 -8.22
N PRO A 69 19.69 2.05 -8.70
CA PRO A 69 21.03 1.98 -9.30
C PRO A 69 21.13 2.85 -10.54
N ILE A 70 22.29 3.47 -10.75
CA ILE A 70 22.62 4.24 -11.96
C ILE A 70 23.95 3.75 -12.53
N ARG A 71 24.11 3.81 -13.85
CA ARG A 71 25.39 3.49 -14.50
C ARG A 71 26.35 4.67 -14.39
N PHE A 72 27.65 4.39 -14.52
CA PHE A 72 28.69 5.41 -14.45
C PHE A 72 28.46 6.57 -15.44
N ALA A 73 28.08 6.25 -16.68
CA ALA A 73 27.79 7.23 -17.73
C ALA A 73 26.61 8.16 -17.40
N GLU A 74 25.79 7.82 -16.41
CA GLU A 74 24.65 8.61 -15.97
C GLU A 74 24.98 9.57 -14.83
N ILE A 75 26.16 9.40 -14.21
CA ILE A 75 26.64 10.25 -13.11
C ILE A 75 27.12 11.59 -13.69
N PRO A 76 26.63 12.74 -13.17
CA PRO A 76 27.12 14.04 -13.59
C PRO A 76 28.62 14.21 -13.32
N PRO A 77 29.42 14.73 -14.28
CA PRO A 77 30.86 14.95 -14.06
C PRO A 77 31.17 15.83 -12.85
N ASN A 78 30.31 16.82 -12.59
CA ASN A 78 30.44 17.69 -11.42
C ASN A 78 30.24 16.94 -10.10
N PHE A 79 29.38 15.91 -10.08
CA PHE A 79 29.22 15.07 -8.91
C PHE A 79 30.48 14.23 -8.65
N ILE A 80 31.06 13.63 -9.70
CA ILE A 80 32.33 12.90 -9.60
C ILE A 80 33.42 13.83 -9.04
N ASN A 81 33.55 15.03 -9.60
CA ASN A 81 34.52 16.03 -9.12
C ASN A 81 34.29 16.42 -7.66
N ALA A 82 33.03 16.56 -7.21
CA ALA A 82 32.70 16.86 -5.83
C ALA A 82 33.11 15.71 -4.89
N LEU A 83 32.79 14.48 -5.28
CA LEU A 83 33.11 13.28 -4.52
C LEU A 83 34.63 13.09 -4.39
N LEU A 84 35.36 13.16 -5.50
CA LEU A 84 36.82 13.05 -5.51
C LEU A 84 37.46 14.17 -4.67
N SER A 85 37.00 15.41 -4.79
CA SER A 85 37.50 16.53 -3.98
C SER A 85 37.24 16.35 -2.48
N ALA A 86 36.19 15.61 -2.12
CA ALA A 86 35.76 15.39 -0.74
C ALA A 86 36.43 14.19 -0.06
N GLU A 87 36.64 13.11 -0.80
CA GLU A 87 37.06 11.80 -0.29
C GLU A 87 38.47 11.39 -0.77
N ASP A 88 38.81 11.60 -2.05
CA ASP A 88 40.01 11.03 -2.68
C ASP A 88 40.48 11.85 -3.90
N ASP A 89 41.30 12.87 -3.69
CA ASP A 89 41.74 13.80 -4.74
C ASP A 89 42.83 13.22 -5.65
N ASN A 90 43.47 12.12 -5.25
CA ASN A 90 44.48 11.41 -6.03
C ASN A 90 43.96 10.09 -6.64
N PHE A 91 42.64 9.90 -6.66
CA PHE A 91 41.99 8.65 -7.07
C PHE A 91 42.47 8.12 -8.42
N ALA A 92 42.70 8.99 -9.41
CA ALA A 92 43.13 8.59 -10.75
C ALA A 92 44.55 8.00 -10.79
N ASN A 93 45.43 8.34 -9.85
CA ASN A 93 46.87 8.06 -9.95
C ASN A 93 47.37 6.98 -8.98
N HIS A 94 46.53 6.51 -8.05
CA HIS A 94 46.90 5.43 -7.14
C HIS A 94 46.29 4.09 -7.57
N TYR A 95 46.91 2.98 -7.19
CA TYR A 95 46.41 1.63 -7.49
C TYR A 95 45.72 1.04 -6.25
N GLY A 96 44.56 1.57 -5.88
CA GLY A 96 43.77 1.13 -4.72
C GLY A 96 44.15 1.73 -3.37
N VAL A 97 45.41 2.13 -3.16
CA VAL A 97 45.87 2.70 -1.89
C VAL A 97 46.76 3.90 -2.17
N ASP A 98 46.57 5.00 -1.44
CA ASP A 98 47.43 6.18 -1.50
C ASP A 98 48.45 6.17 -0.34
N PRO A 99 49.75 5.91 -0.62
CA PRO A 99 50.79 5.89 0.41
C PRO A 99 50.96 7.22 1.13
N SER A 100 50.73 8.34 0.43
CA SER A 100 50.88 9.68 1.00
C SER A 100 49.78 9.97 2.03
N SER A 101 48.54 9.56 1.73
CA SER A 101 47.39 9.68 2.64
C SER A 101 47.51 8.73 3.83
N LEU A 102 47.99 7.50 3.64
CA LEU A 102 48.26 6.56 4.73
C LEU A 102 49.37 7.07 5.67
N MET A 103 50.49 7.54 5.11
CA MET A 103 51.61 8.05 5.91
C MET A 103 51.21 9.30 6.71
N ARG A 104 50.38 10.18 6.12
CA ARG A 104 49.80 11.35 6.80
C ARG A 104 48.88 10.95 7.95
N ALA A 105 48.02 9.96 7.74
CA ALA A 105 47.14 9.44 8.79
C ALA A 105 47.93 8.76 9.92
N ALA A 106 48.98 8.00 9.58
CA ALA A 106 49.86 7.34 10.56
C ALA A 106 50.65 8.37 11.40
N THR A 107 51.22 9.40 10.76
CA THR A 107 51.94 10.47 11.49
C THR A 107 51.01 11.30 12.38
N GLN A 108 49.75 11.52 11.97
CA GLN A 108 48.75 12.13 12.84
C GLN A 108 48.43 11.25 14.05
N LEU A 109 48.21 9.95 13.85
CA LEU A 109 47.96 9.02 14.96
C LEU A 109 49.08 9.02 16.00
N VAL A 110 50.34 9.02 15.55
CA VAL A 110 51.51 9.08 16.42
C VAL A 110 51.60 10.40 17.20
N LYS A 111 51.19 11.53 16.58
CA LYS A 111 51.27 12.86 17.21
C LYS A 111 50.08 13.21 18.12
N SER A 112 48.85 12.89 17.72
CA SER A 112 47.62 13.28 18.43
C SER A 112 46.95 12.15 19.21
N GLY A 113 47.47 10.93 19.15
CA GLY A 113 46.88 9.73 19.80
C GLY A 113 45.56 9.25 19.19
N HIS A 114 44.96 10.04 18.28
CA HIS A 114 43.72 9.74 17.57
C HIS A 114 43.85 10.14 16.09
N ILE A 115 43.20 9.39 15.20
CA ILE A 115 43.18 9.66 13.76
C ILE A 115 42.25 10.85 13.48
N GLN A 116 42.77 11.92 12.87
CA GLN A 116 42.02 13.15 12.56
C GLN A 116 41.62 13.27 11.08
N SER A 117 42.33 12.59 10.16
CA SER A 117 42.08 12.62 8.71
C SER A 117 41.61 11.26 8.16
N GLY A 118 40.90 11.30 7.01
CA GLY A 118 40.52 10.10 6.28
C GLY A 118 41.70 9.60 5.46
N GLY A 119 42.23 8.42 5.80
CA GLY A 119 43.32 7.76 5.07
C GLY A 119 42.88 6.59 4.18
N SER A 120 41.56 6.35 4.04
CA SER A 120 41.03 5.33 3.13
C SER A 120 40.68 5.94 1.78
N THR A 121 41.18 5.34 0.70
CA THR A 121 40.78 5.65 -0.68
C THR A 121 39.35 5.20 -0.96
N ILE A 122 38.76 5.64 -2.07
CA ILE A 122 37.44 5.17 -2.51
C ILE A 122 37.45 3.65 -2.71
N THR A 123 38.49 3.10 -3.32
CA THR A 123 38.63 1.64 -3.54
C THR A 123 38.66 0.87 -2.22
N MET A 124 39.36 1.38 -1.21
CA MET A 124 39.35 0.81 0.14
C MET A 124 37.95 0.86 0.79
N GLN A 125 37.19 1.93 0.54
CA GLN A 125 35.81 2.00 1.01
C GLN A 125 34.88 1.02 0.28
N VAL A 126 35.07 0.78 -1.03
CA VAL A 126 34.35 -0.27 -1.77
C VAL A 126 34.64 -1.64 -1.15
N ALA A 127 35.91 -1.97 -0.92
CA ALA A 127 36.31 -3.20 -0.25
C ALA A 127 35.61 -3.37 1.11
N LYS A 128 35.63 -2.31 1.93
CA LYS A 128 34.97 -2.28 3.23
C LYS A 128 33.46 -2.51 3.15
N ASN A 129 32.78 -1.86 2.21
CA ASN A 129 31.31 -1.84 2.16
C ASN A 129 30.70 -3.09 1.52
N PHE A 130 31.46 -3.87 0.75
CA PHE A 130 30.98 -5.08 0.08
C PHE A 130 31.40 -6.38 0.78
N PHE A 131 32.60 -6.44 1.36
CA PHE A 131 33.17 -7.72 1.82
C PHE A 131 33.46 -7.80 3.33
N LEU A 132 33.53 -6.67 4.04
CA LEU A 132 33.95 -6.66 5.44
C LEU A 132 32.79 -6.36 6.38
N THR A 133 32.68 -7.14 7.45
CA THR A 133 31.74 -6.87 8.56
C THR A 133 32.28 -5.76 9.48
N SER A 134 31.43 -5.22 10.35
CA SER A 134 31.70 -4.03 11.16
C SER A 134 32.70 -4.24 12.32
N GLU A 135 33.10 -5.48 12.62
CA GLU A 135 34.01 -5.81 13.73
C GLU A 135 35.40 -5.19 13.55
N ARG A 136 35.94 -4.58 14.62
CA ARG A 136 37.23 -3.87 14.59
C ARG A 136 38.36 -4.81 15.01
N SER A 137 39.08 -5.38 14.04
CA SER A 137 40.39 -6.00 14.27
C SER A 137 41.50 -5.27 13.50
N PHE A 138 42.74 -5.36 13.98
CA PHE A 138 43.92 -4.89 13.23
C PHE A 138 44.11 -5.67 11.91
N SER A 139 43.72 -6.95 11.85
CA SER A 139 43.75 -7.73 10.61
C SER A 139 42.80 -7.19 9.54
N ARG A 140 41.66 -6.59 9.91
CA ARG A 140 40.69 -6.02 8.97
C ARG A 140 41.28 -4.92 8.09
N LYS A 141 42.12 -4.04 8.64
CA LYS A 141 42.68 -2.92 7.86
C LYS A 141 43.65 -3.41 6.80
N THR A 142 44.43 -4.43 7.12
CA THR A 142 45.31 -5.10 6.16
C THR A 142 44.49 -5.81 5.08
N THR A 143 43.39 -6.47 5.43
CA THR A 143 42.45 -7.07 4.46
C THR A 143 41.83 -6.02 3.53
N GLU A 144 41.42 -4.84 4.04
CA GLU A 144 40.89 -3.72 3.24
C GLU A 144 41.91 -3.23 2.20
N ILE A 145 43.18 -3.10 2.60
CA ILE A 145 44.29 -2.70 1.73
C ILE A 145 44.52 -3.75 0.64
N LEU A 146 44.67 -5.03 1.00
CA LEU A 146 44.93 -6.10 0.04
C LEU A 146 43.79 -6.25 -0.98
N LEU A 147 42.55 -6.18 -0.50
CA LEU A 147 41.37 -6.26 -1.36
C LEU A 147 41.27 -5.04 -2.29
N ALA A 148 41.61 -3.83 -1.81
CA ALA A 148 41.64 -2.64 -2.66
C ALA A 148 42.67 -2.76 -3.79
N LEU A 149 43.86 -3.32 -3.51
CA LEU A 149 44.86 -3.61 -4.54
C LEU A 149 44.34 -4.63 -5.57
N GLN A 150 43.60 -5.64 -5.12
CA GLN A 150 43.02 -6.66 -6.01
C GLN A 150 41.87 -6.10 -6.86
N ILE A 151 41.01 -5.26 -6.28
CA ILE A 151 39.93 -4.56 -6.98
C ILE A 151 40.49 -3.75 -8.15
N GLU A 152 41.56 -2.99 -7.94
CA GLU A 152 42.16 -2.13 -8.99
C GLU A 152 42.94 -2.89 -10.06
N ARG A 153 43.24 -4.17 -9.83
CA ARG A 153 43.82 -5.03 -10.87
C ARG A 153 42.76 -5.59 -11.82
N GLN A 154 41.50 -5.67 -11.39
CA GLN A 154 40.43 -6.35 -12.13
C GLN A 154 39.33 -5.41 -12.61
N LEU A 155 39.11 -4.31 -11.90
CA LEU A 155 38.11 -3.29 -12.21
C LEU A 155 38.76 -1.98 -12.62
N THR A 156 38.13 -1.30 -13.56
CA THR A 156 38.45 0.06 -13.98
C THR A 156 38.03 1.08 -12.91
N LYS A 157 38.59 2.29 -12.98
CA LYS A 157 38.21 3.41 -12.08
C LYS A 157 36.72 3.74 -12.15
N ASP A 158 36.14 3.63 -13.35
CA ASP A 158 34.73 3.89 -13.61
C ASP A 158 33.85 2.85 -12.93
N GLU A 159 34.19 1.55 -13.06
CA GLU A 159 33.50 0.46 -12.35
C GLU A 159 33.59 0.62 -10.82
N ILE A 160 34.74 1.04 -10.30
CA ILE A 160 34.94 1.26 -8.85
C ILE A 160 34.05 2.41 -8.36
N LEU A 161 33.99 3.52 -9.12
CA LEU A 161 33.12 4.64 -8.79
C LEU A 161 31.65 4.24 -8.86
N GLU A 162 31.24 3.49 -9.90
CA GLU A 162 29.87 2.99 -10.04
C GLU A 162 29.44 2.13 -8.83
N LEU A 163 30.29 1.18 -8.42
CA LEU A 163 30.03 0.35 -7.24
C LEU A 163 29.93 1.20 -5.96
N TYR A 164 30.83 2.17 -5.81
CA TYR A 164 30.84 3.04 -4.65
C TYR A 164 29.56 3.88 -4.55
N VAL A 165 29.20 4.59 -5.63
CA VAL A 165 28.07 5.52 -5.62
C VAL A 165 26.73 4.84 -5.52
N ASN A 166 26.60 3.56 -5.88
CA ASN A 166 25.36 2.81 -5.76
C ASN A 166 25.22 2.08 -4.41
N LYS A 167 26.34 1.81 -3.72
CA LYS A 167 26.34 1.09 -2.44
C LYS A 167 26.24 2.00 -1.23
N ILE A 168 26.85 3.18 -1.28
CA ILE A 168 27.09 3.99 -0.09
C ILE A 168 25.81 4.45 0.62
N TYR A 169 25.79 4.34 1.96
CA TYR A 169 24.70 4.86 2.78
C TYR A 169 24.82 6.37 2.96
N LEU A 170 23.76 7.11 2.62
CA LEU A 170 23.73 8.58 2.60
C LEU A 170 22.66 9.14 3.57
N GLY A 171 22.21 8.35 4.54
CA GLY A 171 21.20 8.75 5.52
C GLY A 171 19.77 8.53 5.05
N ASN A 172 18.80 8.54 5.96
CA ASN A 172 17.36 8.44 5.67
C ASN A 172 16.97 7.25 4.77
N ARG A 173 17.60 6.09 4.99
CA ARG A 173 17.45 4.86 4.19
C ARG A 173 17.89 4.98 2.73
N ALA A 174 18.48 6.10 2.30
CA ALA A 174 19.03 6.27 0.96
C ALA A 174 20.37 5.54 0.85
N TYR A 175 20.42 4.52 -0.01
CA TYR A 175 21.63 3.84 -0.41
C TYR A 175 21.91 4.15 -1.87
N GLY A 176 22.98 4.91 -2.08
CA GLY A 176 23.43 5.40 -3.36
C GLY A 176 22.91 6.79 -3.73
N ILE A 177 23.61 7.43 -4.68
CA ILE A 177 23.50 8.87 -4.91
C ILE A 177 22.18 9.28 -5.55
N GLU A 178 21.62 8.45 -6.43
CA GLU A 178 20.31 8.68 -7.04
C GLU A 178 19.20 8.61 -5.98
N ALA A 179 19.24 7.60 -5.11
CA ALA A 179 18.31 7.49 -3.99
C ALA A 179 18.45 8.70 -3.04
N ALA A 180 19.66 9.21 -2.81
CA ALA A 180 19.86 10.40 -1.99
C ALA A 180 19.31 11.67 -2.65
N ALA A 181 19.55 11.87 -3.95
CA ALA A 181 18.98 13.00 -4.69
C ALA A 181 17.45 13.00 -4.63
N GLN A 182 16.84 11.82 -4.82
CA GLN A 182 15.40 11.65 -4.69
C GLN A 182 14.93 11.92 -3.26
N VAL A 183 15.63 11.40 -2.24
CA VAL A 183 15.23 11.55 -0.83
C VAL A 183 15.36 12.98 -0.29
N TYR A 184 16.40 13.72 -0.70
CA TYR A 184 16.67 15.07 -0.17
C TYR A 184 16.08 16.19 -1.03
N TYR A 185 15.88 15.95 -2.33
CA TYR A 185 15.52 16.99 -3.29
C TYR A 185 14.39 16.62 -4.25
N GLY A 186 13.87 15.38 -4.21
CA GLY A 186 12.79 14.94 -5.08
C GLY A 186 13.16 14.89 -6.56
N LYS A 187 14.46 14.83 -6.89
CA LYS A 187 15.01 14.94 -8.24
C LYS A 187 15.98 13.81 -8.54
N SER A 188 16.24 13.55 -9.82
CA SER A 188 17.37 12.71 -10.22
C SER A 188 18.69 13.41 -9.88
N ILE A 189 19.76 12.64 -9.65
CA ILE A 189 21.10 13.19 -9.45
C ILE A 189 21.55 14.07 -10.64
N ARG A 190 20.96 13.86 -11.82
CA ARG A 190 21.24 14.64 -13.04
C ARG A 190 20.65 16.06 -13.00
N ASP A 191 19.61 16.26 -12.20
CA ASP A 191 18.81 17.50 -12.18
C ASP A 191 19.04 18.35 -10.91
N VAL A 192 19.94 17.90 -10.03
CA VAL A 192 20.32 18.66 -8.82
C VAL A 192 21.38 19.72 -9.13
N SER A 193 21.42 20.79 -8.34
CA SER A 193 22.41 21.87 -8.49
C SER A 193 23.81 21.42 -8.05
N LEU A 194 24.84 22.19 -8.42
CA LEU A 194 26.22 21.95 -7.96
C LEU A 194 26.31 21.97 -6.42
N ALA A 195 25.58 22.86 -5.74
CA ALA A 195 25.55 22.92 -4.29
C ALA A 195 24.93 21.66 -3.67
N GLN A 196 23.87 21.14 -4.30
CA GLN A 196 23.21 19.88 -3.89
C GLN A 196 24.08 18.66 -4.16
N MET A 197 24.82 18.61 -5.28
CA MET A 197 25.83 17.59 -5.55
C MET A 197 26.92 17.59 -4.48
N ALA A 198 27.48 18.76 -4.14
CA ALA A 198 28.47 18.91 -3.09
C ALA A 198 27.93 18.52 -1.71
N MET A 199 26.66 18.80 -1.44
CA MET A 199 25.98 18.36 -0.21
C MET A 199 25.95 16.82 -0.13
N ILE A 200 25.44 16.15 -1.17
CA ILE A 200 25.34 14.69 -1.23
C ILE A 200 26.73 14.04 -1.14
N ALA A 201 27.73 14.58 -1.85
CA ALA A 201 29.12 14.13 -1.80
C ALA A 201 29.77 14.28 -0.41
N GLY A 202 29.22 15.11 0.48
CA GLY A 202 29.70 15.29 1.84
C GLY A 202 29.14 14.31 2.87
N LEU A 203 28.06 13.60 2.54
CA LEU A 203 27.38 12.65 3.43
C LEU A 203 28.19 11.37 3.75
N PRO A 204 28.92 10.73 2.80
CA PRO A 204 29.69 9.51 3.02
C PRO A 204 30.46 9.42 4.35
N LYS A 205 31.17 10.51 4.69
CA LYS A 205 32.05 10.57 5.87
C LYS A 205 31.30 10.39 7.19
N ALA A 206 30.09 10.96 7.31
CA ALA A 206 29.27 10.86 8.51
C ALA A 206 27.80 11.18 8.18
N PRO A 207 27.04 10.22 7.62
CA PRO A 207 25.70 10.46 7.07
C PRO A 207 24.68 11.00 8.07
N SER A 208 24.87 10.74 9.37
CA SER A 208 24.02 11.28 10.45
C SER A 208 24.46 12.68 10.91
N ARG A 209 25.78 12.96 10.93
CA ARG A 209 26.32 14.25 11.41
C ARG A 209 26.19 15.35 10.37
N PHE A 210 26.38 15.01 9.11
CA PHE A 210 26.26 15.95 7.98
C PHE A 210 24.90 15.85 7.29
N ASN A 211 23.92 15.19 7.92
CA ASN A 211 22.57 15.08 7.38
C ASN A 211 21.93 16.48 7.29
N PRO A 212 21.48 16.94 6.11
CA PRO A 212 20.94 18.28 5.95
C PRO A 212 19.55 18.46 6.58
N LEU A 213 18.84 17.37 6.89
CA LEU A 213 17.55 17.42 7.59
C LEU A 213 17.74 17.45 9.11
N ALA A 214 18.70 16.70 9.63
CA ALA A 214 18.94 16.64 11.08
C ALA A 214 19.85 17.76 11.59
N ASN A 215 20.86 18.18 10.81
CA ASN A 215 21.84 19.19 11.19
C ASN A 215 22.21 20.12 10.01
N PRO A 216 21.31 21.03 9.60
CA PRO A 216 21.52 21.90 8.44
C PRO A 216 22.82 22.72 8.53
N ALA A 217 23.15 23.28 9.71
CA ALA A 217 24.33 24.12 9.90
C ALA A 217 25.64 23.35 9.58
N ARG A 218 25.83 22.16 10.15
CA ARG A 218 27.01 21.33 9.89
C ARG A 218 27.04 20.79 8.46
N ALA A 219 25.87 20.49 7.90
CA ALA A 219 25.76 20.09 6.51
C ALA A 219 26.24 21.23 5.58
N LYS A 220 25.89 22.49 5.89
CA LYS A 220 26.35 23.67 5.15
C LYS A 220 27.86 23.82 5.19
N GLU A 221 28.46 23.77 6.39
CA GLU A 221 29.91 23.87 6.56
C GLU A 221 30.64 22.80 5.74
N ARG A 222 30.13 21.56 5.75
CA ARG A 222 30.71 20.46 4.99
C ARG A 222 30.58 20.69 3.48
N ARG A 223 29.40 21.08 3.00
CA ARG A 223 29.15 21.43 1.58
C ARG A 223 30.10 22.53 1.11
N ASP A 224 30.18 23.63 1.85
CA ASP A 224 30.97 24.80 1.48
C ASP A 224 32.48 24.47 1.47
N TRP A 225 32.93 23.63 2.40
CA TRP A 225 34.29 23.11 2.38
C TRP A 225 34.62 22.30 1.12
N ILE A 226 33.67 21.47 0.64
CA ILE A 226 33.83 20.69 -0.60
C ILE A 226 33.88 21.62 -1.80
N LEU A 227 32.95 22.59 -1.90
CA LEU A 227 32.96 23.60 -2.96
C LEU A 227 34.30 24.35 -3.01
N GLY A 228 34.83 24.76 -1.85
CA GLY A 228 36.14 25.42 -1.77
C GLY A 228 37.33 24.51 -2.11
N ARG A 229 37.19 23.19 -1.97
CA ARG A 229 38.18 22.22 -2.47
C ARG A 229 38.08 22.06 -3.98
N MET A 230 36.87 21.95 -4.52
CA MET A 230 36.64 21.86 -5.98
C MET A 230 37.23 23.07 -6.71
N TYR A 231 37.02 24.29 -6.17
CA TYR A 231 37.58 25.51 -6.73
C TYR A 231 39.13 25.51 -6.72
N ARG A 232 39.74 25.20 -5.56
CA ARG A 232 41.23 25.16 -5.43
C ARG A 232 41.89 24.09 -6.31
N LEU A 233 41.17 23.00 -6.59
CA LEU A 233 41.63 21.93 -7.48
C LEU A 233 41.30 22.21 -8.97
N GLY A 234 40.76 23.38 -9.30
CA GLY A 234 40.43 23.78 -10.67
C GLY A 234 39.29 22.99 -11.30
N LYS A 235 38.40 22.40 -10.49
CA LYS A 235 37.27 21.58 -10.97
C LYS A 235 36.03 22.40 -11.30
N ILE A 236 35.93 23.60 -10.74
CA ILE A 236 34.88 24.59 -11.00
C ILE A 236 35.52 25.97 -11.10
N ASP A 237 34.91 26.87 -11.87
CA ASP A 237 35.34 28.25 -11.96
C ASP A 237 34.85 29.10 -10.76
N GLN A 238 35.33 30.34 -10.70
CA GLN A 238 34.98 31.27 -9.62
C GLN A 238 33.48 31.61 -9.62
N ASN A 239 32.82 31.70 -10.78
CA ASN A 239 31.42 32.06 -10.86
C ASN A 239 30.54 30.93 -10.30
N ALA A 240 30.75 29.70 -10.76
CA ALA A 240 30.08 28.49 -10.28
C ALA A 240 30.31 28.30 -8.77
N TYR A 241 31.52 28.57 -8.27
CA TYR A 241 31.84 28.52 -6.85
C TYR A 241 31.00 29.52 -6.03
N GLN A 242 30.92 30.78 -6.45
CA GLN A 242 30.14 31.80 -5.73
C GLN A 242 28.63 31.54 -5.79
N THR A 243 28.11 31.12 -6.96
CA THR A 243 26.70 30.75 -7.09
C THR A 243 26.33 29.60 -6.16
N ALA A 244 27.14 28.53 -6.12
CA ALA A 244 26.87 27.37 -5.28
C ALA A 244 27.02 27.65 -3.77
N LEU A 245 27.93 28.55 -3.38
CA LEU A 245 28.07 28.99 -1.99
C LEU A 245 26.84 29.74 -1.46
N ASN A 246 26.26 30.61 -2.32
CA ASN A 246 25.12 31.46 -1.99
C ASN A 246 23.78 30.71 -2.02
N GLU A 247 23.74 29.50 -2.59
CA GLU A 247 22.54 28.68 -2.59
C GLU A 247 22.18 28.24 -1.15
N PRO A 248 20.93 28.44 -0.67
CA PRO A 248 20.51 28.01 0.65
C PRO A 248 20.40 26.48 0.74
N ILE A 249 20.37 25.94 1.95
CA ILE A 249 20.02 24.52 2.14
C ILE A 249 18.51 24.39 1.98
N ASN A 250 18.10 23.81 0.85
CA ASN A 250 16.71 23.52 0.51
C ASN A 250 16.40 22.02 0.54
N ALA A 251 17.20 21.23 1.26
CA ALA A 251 16.94 19.81 1.44
C ALA A 251 15.68 19.61 2.31
N SER A 252 14.75 18.81 1.82
CA SER A 252 13.58 18.37 2.59
C SER A 252 13.34 16.88 2.33
N TYR A 253 12.56 16.23 3.19
CA TYR A 253 12.32 14.80 3.06
C TYR A 253 11.31 14.51 1.95
N HIS A 254 11.81 14.06 0.80
CA HIS A 254 11.03 13.69 -0.37
C HIS A 254 10.99 12.18 -0.47
N VAL A 255 9.86 11.58 -0.10
CA VAL A 255 9.59 10.18 -0.41
C VAL A 255 8.65 10.16 -1.60
N PRO A 256 8.80 9.25 -2.58
CA PRO A 256 7.74 8.98 -3.55
C PRO A 256 6.47 8.70 -2.76
N THR A 257 5.60 9.70 -2.66
CA THR A 257 4.31 9.55 -2.02
C THR A 257 3.54 8.57 -2.89
N PRO A 258 2.88 7.55 -2.30
CA PRO A 258 1.88 6.80 -3.02
C PRO A 258 1.02 7.75 -3.84
N GLU A 259 1.06 7.59 -5.16
CA GLU A 259 0.24 8.36 -6.09
C GLU A 259 -1.23 7.93 -5.97
N VAL A 260 -1.46 6.70 -5.47
CA VAL A 260 -2.76 6.13 -5.19
C VAL A 260 -2.77 5.58 -3.77
N TYR A 261 -3.70 6.05 -2.95
CA TYR A 261 -3.89 5.49 -1.61
C TYR A 261 -4.64 4.14 -1.69
N ALA A 262 -3.91 3.03 -1.70
CA ALA A 262 -4.52 1.69 -1.73
C ALA A 262 -3.80 0.70 -0.79
N PRO A 263 -3.78 0.96 0.53
CA PRO A 263 -2.95 0.19 1.46
C PRO A 263 -3.37 -1.28 1.59
N TYR A 264 -4.68 -1.60 1.50
CA TYR A 264 -5.14 -3.00 1.50
C TYR A 264 -4.66 -3.75 0.25
N ILE A 265 -4.68 -3.10 -0.92
CA ILE A 265 -4.15 -3.64 -2.17
C ILE A 265 -2.64 -3.82 -2.09
N ALA A 266 -1.92 -2.84 -1.55
CA ALA A 266 -0.48 -2.91 -1.34
C ALA A 266 -0.09 -4.11 -0.47
N GLU A 267 -0.79 -4.32 0.65
CA GLU A 267 -0.53 -5.42 1.56
C GLU A 267 -0.87 -6.77 0.94
N MET A 268 -1.94 -6.87 0.16
CA MET A 268 -2.27 -8.08 -0.61
C MET A 268 -1.17 -8.41 -1.63
N ALA A 269 -0.71 -7.42 -2.40
CA ALA A 269 0.37 -7.60 -3.36
C ALA A 269 1.69 -8.01 -2.67
N ARG A 270 2.03 -7.37 -1.54
CA ARG A 270 3.20 -7.73 -0.73
C ARG A 270 3.11 -9.17 -0.24
N ALA A 271 1.97 -9.57 0.32
CA ALA A 271 1.77 -10.92 0.83
C ALA A 271 1.90 -11.97 -0.27
N GLU A 272 1.34 -11.70 -1.46
CA GLU A 272 1.47 -12.58 -2.62
C GLU A 272 2.92 -12.68 -3.12
N MET A 273 3.65 -11.55 -3.18
CA MET A 273 5.06 -11.55 -3.55
C MET A 273 5.94 -12.32 -2.56
N VAL A 274 5.69 -12.17 -1.26
CA VAL A 274 6.38 -12.97 -0.23
C VAL A 274 6.03 -14.45 -0.35
N GLY A 275 4.77 -14.78 -0.66
CA GLY A 275 4.36 -16.16 -0.92
C GLY A 275 5.08 -16.80 -2.11
N ARG A 276 5.38 -16.02 -3.15
CA ARG A 276 6.05 -16.49 -4.39
C ARG A 276 7.58 -16.50 -4.30
N TYR A 277 8.18 -15.49 -3.65
CA TYR A 277 9.63 -15.24 -3.70
C TYR A 277 10.28 -15.15 -2.30
N GLY A 278 9.54 -15.34 -1.21
CA GLY A 278 10.10 -15.29 0.14
C GLY A 278 10.70 -13.91 0.48
N SER A 279 11.90 -13.90 1.08
CA SER A 279 12.60 -12.66 1.44
C SER A 279 13.10 -11.86 0.24
N GLU A 280 13.32 -12.52 -0.91
CA GLU A 280 13.76 -11.88 -2.16
C GLU A 280 12.75 -10.84 -2.65
N ALA A 281 11.47 -11.01 -2.27
CA ALA A 281 10.42 -10.03 -2.50
C ALA A 281 10.79 -8.61 -2.02
N TYR A 282 11.69 -8.47 -1.04
CA TYR A 282 12.09 -7.16 -0.49
C TYR A 282 13.42 -6.64 -1.04
N THR A 283 14.17 -7.45 -1.78
CA THR A 283 15.56 -7.17 -2.15
C THR A 283 15.82 -7.23 -3.65
N GLU A 284 14.99 -7.91 -4.44
CA GLU A 284 15.25 -8.13 -5.86
C GLU A 284 14.76 -7.00 -6.78
N GLY A 285 14.10 -5.99 -6.23
CA GLY A 285 13.62 -4.84 -7.00
C GLY A 285 12.45 -5.16 -7.92
N PHE A 286 11.60 -6.11 -7.53
CA PHE A 286 10.43 -6.47 -8.33
C PHE A 286 9.51 -5.26 -8.56
N ARG A 287 8.99 -5.16 -9.77
CA ARG A 287 7.93 -4.24 -10.15
C ARG A 287 6.65 -5.03 -10.37
N VAL A 288 5.66 -4.80 -9.51
CA VAL A 288 4.37 -5.48 -9.53
C VAL A 288 3.31 -4.53 -10.05
N THR A 289 2.70 -4.87 -11.19
CA THR A 289 1.54 -4.15 -11.72
C THR A 289 0.28 -4.92 -11.32
N THR A 290 -0.62 -4.25 -10.60
CA THR A 290 -1.91 -4.83 -10.17
C THR A 290 -2.98 -4.65 -11.24
N THR A 291 -4.15 -5.27 -11.04
CA THR A 291 -5.35 -5.11 -11.86
C THR A 291 -6.16 -3.85 -11.53
N VAL A 292 -5.80 -3.14 -10.47
CA VAL A 292 -6.58 -2.04 -9.87
C VAL A 292 -6.26 -0.72 -10.59
N PRO A 293 -7.20 -0.08 -11.29
CA PRO A 293 -7.01 1.28 -11.80
C PRO A 293 -7.13 2.31 -10.67
N SER A 294 -6.36 3.40 -10.76
CA SER A 294 -6.29 4.39 -9.69
C SER A 294 -7.61 5.11 -9.39
N ASP A 295 -8.35 5.46 -10.44
CA ASP A 295 -9.62 6.18 -10.37
C ASP A 295 -10.71 5.41 -9.60
N LEU A 296 -10.90 4.13 -9.90
CA LEU A 296 -11.89 3.30 -9.21
C LEU A 296 -11.54 3.08 -7.75
N GLN A 297 -10.25 2.94 -7.44
CA GLN A 297 -9.78 2.79 -6.07
C GLN A 297 -9.99 4.05 -5.24
N GLU A 298 -9.74 5.23 -5.81
CA GLU A 298 -10.01 6.52 -5.16
C GLU A 298 -11.50 6.71 -4.89
N HIS A 299 -12.36 6.45 -5.89
CA HIS A 299 -13.81 6.48 -5.70
C HIS A 299 -14.28 5.51 -4.61
N ALA A 300 -13.70 4.30 -4.57
CA ALA A 300 -14.03 3.32 -3.53
C ALA A 300 -13.63 3.81 -2.13
N ASN A 301 -12.45 4.41 -1.98
CA ASN A 301 -12.00 4.99 -0.72
C ASN A 301 -12.96 6.09 -0.25
N THR A 302 -13.30 7.04 -1.13
CA THR A 302 -14.22 8.14 -0.82
C THR A 302 -15.61 7.61 -0.47
N ALA A 303 -16.14 6.66 -1.23
CA ALA A 303 -17.47 6.09 -0.98
C ALA A 303 -17.56 5.40 0.38
N VAL A 304 -16.55 4.61 0.76
CA VAL A 304 -16.52 3.94 2.07
C VAL A 304 -16.33 4.94 3.21
N GLN A 305 -15.42 5.90 3.05
CA GLN A 305 -15.17 6.94 4.05
C GLN A 305 -16.44 7.77 4.30
N GLN A 306 -17.04 8.31 3.23
CA GLN A 306 -18.22 9.16 3.32
C GLN A 306 -19.42 8.36 3.84
N GLY A 307 -19.68 7.15 3.31
CA GLY A 307 -20.79 6.32 3.76
C GLY A 307 -20.70 5.95 5.24
N LEU A 308 -19.49 5.67 5.75
CA LEU A 308 -19.28 5.39 7.17
C LEU A 308 -19.43 6.64 8.03
N ILE A 309 -18.87 7.78 7.63
CA ILE A 309 -19.05 9.06 8.35
C ILE A 309 -20.53 9.41 8.41
N GLU A 310 -21.24 9.35 7.28
CA GLU A 310 -22.67 9.67 7.23
C GLU A 310 -23.51 8.71 8.09
N TYR A 311 -23.25 7.41 8.02
CA TYR A 311 -23.90 6.43 8.89
C TYR A 311 -23.67 6.82 10.35
N ASP A 312 -22.43 7.06 10.71
CA ASP A 312 -22.03 7.29 12.08
C ASP A 312 -22.58 8.61 12.64
N GLN A 313 -22.63 9.66 11.83
CA GLN A 313 -23.25 10.94 12.18
C GLN A 313 -24.76 10.82 12.38
N ARG A 314 -25.45 10.01 11.56
CA ARG A 314 -26.88 9.71 11.78
C ARG A 314 -27.15 8.94 13.08
N HIS A 315 -26.11 8.31 13.65
CA HIS A 315 -26.16 7.64 14.94
C HIS A 315 -25.60 8.51 16.08
N GLY A 316 -25.33 9.80 15.85
CA GLY A 316 -25.00 10.75 16.90
C GLY A 316 -23.56 10.71 17.39
N TYR A 317 -23.19 11.75 18.13
CA TYR A 317 -21.86 12.01 18.64
C TYR A 317 -21.60 11.27 19.94
N ARG A 318 -20.47 10.56 20.00
CA ARG A 318 -20.06 9.76 21.17
C ARG A 318 -19.20 10.53 22.19
N GLY A 319 -18.97 11.81 21.96
CA GLY A 319 -18.06 12.62 22.77
C GLY A 319 -16.64 12.67 22.20
N PRO A 320 -15.77 13.48 22.81
CA PRO A 320 -14.39 13.65 22.37
C PRO A 320 -13.57 12.38 22.64
N GLU A 321 -12.47 12.19 21.92
CA GLU A 321 -11.58 11.03 22.11
C GLU A 321 -10.89 11.07 23.48
N SER A 322 -10.60 12.28 23.97
CA SER A 322 -10.03 12.53 25.28
C SER A 322 -10.35 13.95 25.74
N ARG A 323 -10.21 14.21 27.05
CA ARG A 323 -10.36 15.55 27.63
C ARG A 323 -9.07 15.94 28.35
N LEU A 324 -8.52 17.09 27.98
CA LEU A 324 -7.25 17.63 28.46
C LEU A 324 -7.45 19.04 29.06
N PRO A 325 -8.29 19.19 30.10
CA PRO A 325 -8.58 20.50 30.68
C PRO A 325 -7.36 21.08 31.39
N GLY A 326 -7.23 22.41 31.38
CA GLY A 326 -6.22 23.14 32.15
C GLY A 326 -4.77 23.06 31.64
N MET A 327 -4.53 22.46 30.47
CA MET A 327 -3.21 22.49 29.82
C MET A 327 -2.96 23.83 29.12
N THR A 328 -1.69 24.20 28.99
CA THR A 328 -1.27 25.35 28.17
C THR A 328 -1.29 24.97 26.69
N HIS A 329 -1.27 25.97 25.80
CA HIS A 329 -1.09 25.76 24.36
C HIS A 329 0.10 24.86 24.01
N ALA A 330 1.23 25.04 24.70
CA ALA A 330 2.42 24.21 24.50
C ALA A 330 2.17 22.74 24.90
N GLY A 331 1.43 22.51 25.99
CA GLY A 331 1.01 21.17 26.42
C GLY A 331 0.08 20.51 25.40
N TRP A 332 -0.91 21.24 24.89
CA TRP A 332 -1.80 20.75 23.82
C TRP A 332 -1.05 20.43 22.52
N ALA A 333 -0.11 21.28 22.10
CA ALA A 333 0.72 21.01 20.92
C ALA A 333 1.54 19.72 21.09
N GLN A 334 2.07 19.48 22.30
CA GLN A 334 2.78 18.24 22.61
C GLN A 334 1.86 17.01 22.55
N GLU A 335 0.65 17.07 23.08
CA GLU A 335 -0.31 15.96 22.99
C GLU A 335 -0.76 15.71 21.54
N LEU A 336 -1.05 16.77 20.78
CA LEU A 336 -1.40 16.67 19.35
C LEU A 336 -0.28 16.06 18.51
N SER A 337 0.99 16.31 18.86
CA SER A 337 2.14 15.73 18.15
C SER A 337 2.18 14.20 18.22
N LYS A 338 1.56 13.59 19.24
CA LYS A 338 1.43 12.13 19.43
C LYS A 338 0.28 11.54 18.62
N GLN A 339 -0.71 12.37 18.27
CA GLN A 339 -1.88 11.95 17.52
C GLN A 339 -1.58 11.85 16.02
N ARG A 340 -2.23 10.90 15.35
CA ARG A 340 -2.11 10.68 13.91
C ARG A 340 -3.40 11.07 13.22
N THR A 341 -3.31 11.57 11.99
CA THR A 341 -4.46 11.71 11.09
C THR A 341 -4.95 10.32 10.70
N ILE A 342 -6.26 10.10 10.68
CA ILE A 342 -6.88 8.80 10.41
C ILE A 342 -7.86 8.96 9.26
N ASN A 343 -7.51 8.41 8.10
CA ASN A 343 -8.30 8.54 6.86
C ASN A 343 -8.83 9.97 6.65
N GLY A 344 -7.92 10.95 6.59
CA GLY A 344 -8.26 12.38 6.44
C GLY A 344 -8.80 13.09 7.69
N LEU A 345 -9.12 12.39 8.78
CA LEU A 345 -9.59 13.01 10.03
C LEU A 345 -8.42 13.51 10.86
N GLU A 346 -8.22 14.82 10.83
CA GLU A 346 -7.20 15.55 11.57
C GLU A 346 -7.56 15.59 13.07
N PRO A 347 -6.63 15.25 13.98
CA PRO A 347 -6.83 15.48 15.41
C PRO A 347 -6.70 16.98 15.71
N ALA A 348 -7.60 17.49 16.54
CA ALA A 348 -7.56 18.88 16.98
C ALA A 348 -8.01 19.02 18.43
N ILE A 349 -7.46 19.98 19.16
CA ILE A 349 -7.88 20.29 20.53
C ILE A 349 -8.68 21.58 20.53
N VAL A 350 -9.84 21.57 21.18
CA VAL A 350 -10.67 22.77 21.35
C VAL A 350 -10.02 23.74 22.32
N THR A 351 -9.69 24.94 21.86
CA THR A 351 -9.04 25.99 22.66
C THR A 351 -10.05 26.99 23.19
N GLN A 352 -11.10 27.27 22.42
CA GLN A 352 -12.16 28.20 22.79
C GLN A 352 -13.51 27.81 22.18
N ILE A 353 -14.58 28.18 22.88
CA ILE A 353 -15.97 28.04 22.41
C ILE A 353 -16.53 29.44 22.18
N ASP A 354 -17.01 29.69 20.97
CA ASP A 354 -17.64 30.94 20.57
C ASP A 354 -19.13 30.72 20.27
N LYS A 355 -19.89 31.80 20.04
CA LYS A 355 -21.33 31.68 19.69
C LYS A 355 -21.56 31.02 18.32
N ASN A 356 -20.61 31.21 17.40
CA ASN A 356 -20.74 30.78 16.00
C ASN A 356 -19.98 29.47 15.69
N GLY A 357 -19.35 28.84 16.68
CA GLY A 357 -18.51 27.66 16.48
C GLY A 357 -17.50 27.47 17.60
N ILE A 358 -16.39 26.79 17.27
CA ILE A 358 -15.27 26.56 18.19
C ILE A 358 -13.96 26.97 17.52
N ARG A 359 -12.97 27.37 18.32
CA ARG A 359 -11.56 27.48 17.89
C ARG A 359 -10.80 26.25 18.32
N VAL A 360 -9.93 25.79 17.42
CA VAL A 360 -9.19 24.56 17.58
C VAL A 360 -7.72 24.74 17.24
N LEU A 361 -6.85 24.03 17.94
CA LEU A 361 -5.46 23.86 17.60
C LEU A 361 -5.30 22.53 16.86
N THR A 362 -4.78 22.57 15.64
CA THR A 362 -4.45 21.37 14.86
C THR A 362 -2.98 20.96 15.09
N ARG A 363 -2.60 19.76 14.65
CA ARG A 363 -1.23 19.25 14.80
C ARG A 363 -0.15 20.16 14.20
N ASN A 364 -0.50 20.97 13.20
CA ASN A 364 0.44 21.88 12.56
C ASN A 364 0.80 23.09 13.43
N GLY A 365 0.13 23.29 14.57
CA GLY A 365 0.63 24.03 15.74
C GLY A 365 0.88 25.53 15.58
N GLU A 366 0.77 26.09 14.37
CA GLU A 366 1.14 27.48 14.09
C GLU A 366 0.01 28.47 14.39
N LYS A 367 -1.27 28.08 14.19
CA LYS A 367 -2.43 28.97 14.37
C LYS A 367 -3.66 28.19 14.83
N GLU A 368 -4.54 28.89 15.55
CA GLU A 368 -5.89 28.42 15.80
C GLU A 368 -6.74 28.53 14.53
N GLU A 369 -7.56 27.53 14.28
CA GLU A 369 -8.50 27.49 13.17
C GLU A 369 -9.94 27.47 13.69
N THR A 370 -10.90 27.91 12.89
CA THR A 370 -12.32 27.95 13.28
C THR A 370 -13.08 26.77 12.68
N VAL A 371 -13.91 26.14 13.51
CA VAL A 371 -14.89 25.13 13.09
C VAL A 371 -16.28 25.73 13.30
N GLU A 372 -17.03 25.86 12.22
CA GLU A 372 -18.34 26.50 12.26
C GLU A 372 -19.39 25.64 12.95
N TRP A 373 -20.30 26.31 13.66
CA TRP A 373 -21.47 25.68 14.28
C TRP A 373 -22.33 24.91 13.28
N SER A 374 -22.41 25.37 12.03
CA SER A 374 -23.11 24.70 10.93
C SER A 374 -22.69 23.22 10.77
N SER A 375 -21.40 22.93 10.96
CA SER A 375 -20.83 21.57 10.86
C SER A 375 -21.06 20.68 12.08
N MET A 376 -21.50 21.25 13.20
CA MET A 376 -21.65 20.56 14.50
C MET A 376 -23.10 20.16 14.81
N LYS A 377 -24.08 20.68 14.07
CA LYS A 377 -25.52 20.48 14.35
C LYS A 377 -25.97 19.01 14.35
N TRP A 378 -25.25 18.14 13.65
CA TRP A 378 -25.53 16.71 13.62
C TRP A 378 -25.19 16.01 14.95
N ALA A 379 -24.33 16.61 15.78
CA ALA A 379 -23.67 16.00 16.94
C ALA A 379 -24.59 15.85 18.17
N ARG A 380 -25.77 15.28 17.95
CA ARG A 380 -26.69 14.83 19.02
C ARG A 380 -26.00 13.73 19.83
N PRO A 381 -26.08 13.73 21.17
CA PRO A 381 -25.45 12.67 21.98
C PRO A 381 -25.96 11.28 21.58
N TYR A 382 -25.04 10.35 21.33
CA TYR A 382 -25.39 8.93 21.13
C TYR A 382 -25.90 8.32 22.44
N LEU A 383 -27.04 7.63 22.38
CA LEU A 383 -27.58 6.86 23.53
C LEU A 383 -27.45 5.36 23.26
N ASN A 384 -27.99 4.90 22.13
CA ASN A 384 -27.82 3.54 21.61
C ASN A 384 -28.10 3.51 20.10
N THR A 385 -27.95 2.35 19.45
CA THR A 385 -28.11 2.19 18.00
C THR A 385 -29.45 2.69 17.46
N ASN A 386 -30.51 2.71 18.28
CA ASN A 386 -31.87 3.09 17.86
C ASN A 386 -32.34 4.41 18.49
N SER A 387 -31.52 5.11 19.28
CA SER A 387 -31.94 6.37 19.90
C SER A 387 -30.80 7.38 20.10
N LEU A 388 -31.18 8.65 20.00
CA LEU A 388 -30.31 9.81 20.10
C LEU A 388 -30.81 10.77 21.18
N GLY A 389 -29.89 11.50 21.79
CA GLY A 389 -30.18 12.59 22.71
C GLY A 389 -30.84 13.79 22.03
N ALA A 390 -31.00 14.86 22.82
CA ALA A 390 -31.55 16.12 22.37
C ALA A 390 -30.69 16.77 21.27
N ASN A 391 -31.32 17.60 20.43
CA ASN A 391 -30.61 18.41 19.46
C ASN A 391 -29.75 19.46 20.16
N PRO A 392 -28.45 19.56 19.84
CA PRO A 392 -27.61 20.59 20.43
C PRO A 392 -28.03 21.96 19.89
N ARG A 393 -28.07 22.97 20.77
CA ARG A 393 -28.57 24.33 20.46
C ARG A 393 -27.43 25.34 20.31
N GLN A 394 -26.28 25.04 20.91
CA GLN A 394 -25.09 25.89 20.90
C GLN A 394 -23.82 25.02 20.87
N PRO A 395 -22.67 25.58 20.43
CA PRO A 395 -21.40 24.84 20.39
C PRO A 395 -20.98 24.20 21.72
N ALA A 396 -21.29 24.85 22.85
CA ALA A 396 -21.01 24.35 24.20
C ALA A 396 -21.77 23.06 24.57
N ASP A 397 -22.85 22.73 23.86
CA ASP A 397 -23.58 21.47 24.08
C ASP A 397 -22.82 20.27 23.47
N VAL A 398 -21.89 20.53 22.54
CA VAL A 398 -21.15 19.51 21.77
C VAL A 398 -19.72 19.36 22.25
N ALA A 399 -19.02 20.46 22.54
CA ALA A 399 -17.59 20.44 22.85
C ALA A 399 -17.23 21.36 24.01
N HIS A 400 -16.16 20.99 24.73
CA HIS A 400 -15.58 21.73 25.85
C HIS A 400 -14.13 22.11 25.56
N VAL A 401 -13.64 23.18 26.18
CA VAL A 401 -12.21 23.54 26.09
C VAL A 401 -11.34 22.39 26.62
N GLY A 402 -10.32 22.02 25.86
CA GLY A 402 -9.45 20.87 26.11
C GLY A 402 -9.94 19.55 25.51
N ASP A 403 -11.09 19.51 24.83
CA ASP A 403 -11.56 18.30 24.15
C ASP A 403 -10.67 17.98 22.93
N LEU A 404 -10.21 16.74 22.83
CA LEU A 404 -9.57 16.19 21.63
C LEU A 404 -10.65 15.66 20.68
N VAL A 405 -10.82 16.34 19.55
CA VAL A 405 -11.86 16.07 18.54
C VAL A 405 -11.24 15.76 17.18
N ARG A 406 -12.10 15.32 16.24
CA ARG A 406 -11.70 14.99 14.87
C ARG A 406 -12.35 15.93 13.88
N LEU A 407 -11.55 16.41 12.95
CA LEU A 407 -11.99 17.36 11.94
C LEU A 407 -11.66 16.83 10.55
N LEU A 408 -12.55 17.08 9.61
CA LEU A 408 -12.31 16.80 8.20
C LEU A 408 -12.05 18.11 7.47
N ARG A 409 -10.84 18.27 6.93
CA ARG A 409 -10.51 19.42 6.09
C ARG A 409 -11.13 19.25 4.72
N GLN A 410 -11.85 20.27 4.28
CA GLN A 410 -12.49 20.33 2.97
C GLN A 410 -11.52 20.90 1.93
N ALA A 411 -11.87 20.74 0.65
CA ALA A 411 -11.05 21.24 -0.47
C ALA A 411 -10.90 22.78 -0.47
N ASP A 412 -11.87 23.50 0.10
CA ASP A 412 -11.82 24.97 0.27
C ASP A 412 -11.00 25.41 1.51
N GLY A 413 -10.39 24.47 2.22
CA GLY A 413 -9.60 24.71 3.43
C GLY A 413 -10.41 24.75 4.73
N THR A 414 -11.74 24.76 4.66
CA THR A 414 -12.59 24.80 5.86
C THR A 414 -12.55 23.49 6.64
N LEU A 415 -12.78 23.57 7.96
CA LEU A 415 -12.81 22.42 8.85
C LEU A 415 -14.24 22.04 9.20
N LYS A 416 -14.60 20.77 8.97
CA LYS A 416 -15.88 20.19 9.40
C LYS A 416 -15.71 19.32 10.64
N PHE A 417 -16.58 19.53 11.62
CA PHE A 417 -16.66 18.68 12.80
C PHE A 417 -17.07 17.24 12.42
N SER A 418 -16.29 16.26 12.88
CA SER A 418 -16.51 14.85 12.57
C SER A 418 -16.12 13.96 13.76
N GLN A 419 -16.33 12.66 13.61
CA GLN A 419 -15.85 11.66 14.55
C GLN A 419 -15.38 10.43 13.77
N ILE A 420 -14.47 9.65 14.36
CA ILE A 420 -14.08 8.36 13.78
C ILE A 420 -15.28 7.42 13.87
N PRO A 421 -15.72 6.83 12.73
CA PRO A 421 -16.80 5.87 12.74
C PRO A 421 -16.48 4.63 13.58
N ALA A 422 -17.41 4.25 14.46
CA ALA A 422 -17.31 2.97 15.18
C ALA A 422 -17.75 1.80 14.26
N ALA A 423 -18.69 2.07 13.36
CA ALA A 423 -19.07 1.13 12.32
C ALA A 423 -17.92 0.90 11.32
N GLN A 424 -17.96 -0.25 10.65
CA GLN A 424 -16.98 -0.63 9.64
C GLN A 424 -17.70 -1.07 8.36
N SER A 425 -17.03 -0.90 7.23
CA SER A 425 -17.53 -1.30 5.92
C SER A 425 -16.38 -1.88 5.10
N ALA A 426 -16.73 -2.63 4.07
CA ALA A 426 -15.81 -3.14 3.08
C ALA A 426 -16.43 -2.97 1.70
N LEU A 427 -15.59 -2.76 0.69
CA LEU A 427 -16.00 -2.66 -0.70
C LEU A 427 -15.12 -3.56 -1.54
N VAL A 428 -15.76 -4.31 -2.44
CA VAL A 428 -15.10 -5.13 -3.46
C VAL A 428 -15.73 -4.81 -4.80
N SER A 429 -14.90 -4.52 -5.79
CA SER A 429 -15.29 -4.39 -7.20
C SER A 429 -14.46 -5.33 -8.05
N LEU A 430 -15.13 -6.14 -8.88
CA LEU A 430 -14.54 -7.15 -9.75
C LEU A 430 -14.95 -6.91 -11.19
N ASP A 431 -14.05 -7.22 -12.12
CA ASP A 431 -14.41 -7.43 -13.52
C ASP A 431 -15.11 -8.80 -13.64
N PRO A 432 -16.40 -8.84 -14.04
CA PRO A 432 -17.13 -10.10 -14.11
C PRO A 432 -16.65 -11.00 -15.26
N GLN A 433 -15.90 -10.49 -16.23
CA GLN A 433 -15.45 -11.27 -17.38
C GLN A 433 -14.21 -12.12 -17.09
N ASN A 434 -13.37 -11.73 -16.13
CA ASN A 434 -12.09 -12.39 -15.87
C ASN A 434 -11.71 -12.47 -14.37
N GLY A 435 -12.47 -11.83 -13.48
CA GLY A 435 -12.18 -11.80 -12.04
C GLY A 435 -11.13 -10.77 -11.61
N ALA A 436 -10.68 -9.86 -12.49
CA ALA A 436 -9.72 -8.84 -12.11
C ALA A 436 -10.27 -7.96 -10.98
N ILE A 437 -9.51 -7.80 -9.89
CA ILE A 437 -9.90 -6.90 -8.80
C ILE A 437 -9.74 -5.45 -9.29
N ARG A 438 -10.83 -4.69 -9.31
CA ARG A 438 -10.86 -3.30 -9.82
C ARG A 438 -10.79 -2.27 -8.72
N ALA A 439 -11.33 -2.57 -7.54
CA ALA A 439 -11.16 -1.75 -6.35
C ALA A 439 -11.41 -2.60 -5.11
N LEU A 440 -10.71 -2.28 -4.01
CA LEU A 440 -10.90 -2.96 -2.74
C LEU A 440 -10.64 -2.03 -1.55
N VAL A 441 -11.57 -2.03 -0.59
CA VAL A 441 -11.42 -1.34 0.69
C VAL A 441 -11.79 -2.30 1.81
N GLY A 442 -10.87 -2.51 2.77
CA GLY A 442 -11.02 -3.47 3.86
C GLY A 442 -11.53 -2.91 5.19
N GLY A 443 -11.76 -1.59 5.28
CA GLY A 443 -12.15 -0.91 6.52
C GLY A 443 -12.10 0.61 6.39
N PHE A 444 -12.43 1.30 7.48
CA PHE A 444 -12.41 2.77 7.52
C PHE A 444 -10.99 3.35 7.40
N SER A 445 -10.00 2.73 8.04
CA SER A 445 -8.60 3.16 8.00
C SER A 445 -7.68 1.96 8.17
N PHE A 446 -6.72 1.83 7.28
CA PHE A 446 -5.71 0.78 7.34
C PHE A 446 -4.75 1.00 8.52
N GLU A 447 -4.44 2.26 8.84
CA GLU A 447 -3.56 2.65 9.94
C GLU A 447 -4.12 2.27 11.31
N GLN A 448 -5.45 2.24 11.45
CA GLN A 448 -6.11 1.72 12.65
C GLN A 448 -6.18 0.20 12.67
N SER A 449 -6.49 -0.41 11.52
CA SER A 449 -6.71 -1.85 11.41
C SER A 449 -6.32 -2.34 10.02
N ASN A 450 -5.24 -3.11 9.99
CA ASN A 450 -4.80 -3.84 8.79
C ASN A 450 -5.67 -5.07 8.47
N TYR A 451 -6.69 -5.36 9.29
CA TYR A 451 -7.63 -6.44 9.03
C TYR A 451 -8.50 -6.11 7.82
N ASN A 452 -8.32 -6.86 6.75
CA ASN A 452 -8.97 -6.68 5.48
C ASN A 452 -10.35 -7.38 5.48
N ARG A 453 -11.41 -6.64 5.83
CA ARG A 453 -12.77 -7.19 5.91
C ARG A 453 -13.30 -7.70 4.58
N ALA A 454 -12.83 -7.17 3.45
CA ALA A 454 -13.23 -7.66 2.13
C ALA A 454 -12.81 -9.12 1.88
N MET A 455 -11.66 -9.52 2.45
CA MET A 455 -11.04 -10.84 2.23
C MET A 455 -11.15 -11.78 3.44
N GLN A 456 -11.30 -11.24 4.65
CA GLN A 456 -11.14 -12.01 5.90
C GLN A 456 -12.41 -12.05 6.75
N ALA A 457 -13.29 -11.05 6.64
CA ALA A 457 -14.46 -10.96 7.51
C ALA A 457 -15.61 -11.82 6.98
N LYS A 458 -15.70 -13.05 7.46
CA LYS A 458 -16.86 -13.90 7.20
C LYS A 458 -18.08 -13.36 7.96
N ARG A 459 -19.16 -13.04 7.23
CA ARG A 459 -20.44 -12.53 7.73
C ARG A 459 -21.61 -13.21 7.04
N GLN A 460 -22.79 -13.14 7.65
CA GLN A 460 -24.00 -13.63 7.00
C GLN A 460 -24.42 -12.67 5.89
N PRO A 461 -24.52 -13.12 4.63
CA PRO A 461 -24.97 -12.29 3.50
C PRO A 461 -26.47 -11.96 3.57
N GLY A 462 -27.23 -12.70 4.37
CA GLY A 462 -28.68 -12.53 4.49
C GLY A 462 -29.38 -12.66 3.14
N SER A 463 -30.32 -11.76 2.87
CA SER A 463 -31.13 -11.78 1.64
C SER A 463 -30.33 -11.72 0.34
N SER A 464 -29.10 -11.19 0.35
CA SER A 464 -28.24 -11.15 -0.85
C SER A 464 -27.83 -12.55 -1.35
N PHE A 465 -28.06 -13.60 -0.55
CA PHE A 465 -27.81 -15.00 -0.92
C PHE A 465 -28.96 -15.65 -1.69
N LYS A 466 -30.18 -15.11 -1.61
CA LYS A 466 -31.37 -15.71 -2.23
C LYS A 466 -31.23 -15.93 -3.75
N PRO A 467 -30.61 -15.03 -4.54
CA PRO A 467 -30.44 -15.26 -5.97
C PRO A 467 -29.77 -16.58 -6.33
N PHE A 468 -28.86 -17.10 -5.50
CA PHE A 468 -28.21 -18.41 -5.75
C PHE A 468 -29.16 -19.60 -5.59
N ILE A 469 -30.15 -19.50 -4.69
CA ILE A 469 -31.18 -20.53 -4.51
C ILE A 469 -32.25 -20.40 -5.59
N TYR A 470 -32.60 -19.17 -5.94
CA TYR A 470 -33.59 -18.92 -6.98
C TYR A 470 -33.07 -19.32 -8.36
N SER A 471 -31.77 -19.14 -8.63
CA SER A 471 -31.17 -19.66 -9.85
C SER A 471 -31.18 -21.19 -9.89
N ALA A 472 -30.93 -21.87 -8.77
CA ALA A 472 -31.10 -23.32 -8.67
C ALA A 472 -32.54 -23.74 -9.00
N ALA A 473 -33.54 -22.98 -8.54
CA ALA A 473 -34.94 -23.25 -8.87
C ALA A 473 -35.23 -23.07 -10.37
N LEU A 474 -34.72 -21.99 -10.98
CA LEU A 474 -34.90 -21.71 -12.41
C LEU A 474 -34.31 -22.83 -13.27
N ASP A 475 -33.10 -23.29 -12.94
CA ASP A 475 -32.44 -24.41 -13.63
C ASP A 475 -33.13 -25.77 -13.40
N ASN A 476 -34.03 -25.85 -12.41
CA ASN A 476 -34.85 -27.02 -12.11
C ASN A 476 -36.32 -26.85 -12.56
N GLY A 477 -36.56 -26.06 -13.62
CA GLY A 477 -37.85 -25.98 -14.29
C GLY A 477 -38.82 -24.93 -13.72
N TYR A 478 -38.42 -24.16 -12.71
CA TYR A 478 -39.15 -22.97 -12.34
C TYR A 478 -38.93 -21.86 -13.38
N THR A 479 -39.89 -20.94 -13.47
CA THR A 479 -39.79 -19.74 -14.30
C THR A 479 -40.01 -18.51 -13.42
N ALA A 480 -39.62 -17.34 -13.91
CA ALA A 480 -39.94 -16.06 -13.25
C ALA A 480 -41.46 -15.89 -12.98
N SER A 481 -42.31 -16.56 -13.77
CA SER A 481 -43.77 -16.59 -13.65
C SER A 481 -44.32 -17.72 -12.78
N SER A 482 -43.52 -18.68 -12.31
CA SER A 482 -44.00 -19.77 -11.46
C SER A 482 -44.70 -19.21 -10.21
N LEU A 483 -45.84 -19.79 -9.86
CA LEU A 483 -46.56 -19.42 -8.64
C LEU A 483 -45.91 -20.13 -7.44
N VAL A 484 -45.61 -19.35 -6.41
CA VAL A 484 -45.00 -19.80 -5.16
C VAL A 484 -45.78 -19.25 -3.98
N ASN A 485 -45.96 -20.06 -2.95
CA ASN A 485 -46.84 -19.71 -1.84
C ASN A 485 -46.07 -19.03 -0.70
N ASP A 486 -46.43 -17.78 -0.39
CA ASP A 486 -45.99 -17.03 0.79
C ASP A 486 -47.01 -17.16 1.93
N ALA A 487 -47.08 -18.36 2.51
CA ALA A 487 -47.92 -18.71 3.65
C ALA A 487 -47.08 -19.19 4.85
N PRO A 488 -47.60 -19.19 6.09
CA PRO A 488 -46.89 -19.72 7.26
C PRO A 488 -46.36 -21.15 7.03
N ILE A 489 -45.20 -21.47 7.61
CA ILE A 489 -44.64 -22.82 7.68
C ILE A 489 -44.10 -23.06 9.08
N VAL A 490 -44.25 -24.27 9.59
CA VAL A 490 -43.78 -24.68 10.91
C VAL A 490 -42.99 -25.97 10.75
N PHE A 491 -41.78 -25.99 11.29
CA PHE A 491 -40.97 -27.20 11.34
C PHE A 491 -40.94 -27.67 12.79
N VAL A 492 -41.32 -28.92 13.00
CA VAL A 492 -41.22 -29.62 14.28
C VAL A 492 -40.11 -30.64 14.10
N ASP A 493 -39.08 -30.56 14.93
CA ASP A 493 -38.09 -31.62 15.05
C ASP A 493 -38.64 -32.63 16.06
N GLU A 494 -38.81 -33.89 15.68
CA GLU A 494 -39.39 -34.92 16.56
C GLU A 494 -38.43 -35.35 17.68
N TYR A 495 -37.14 -35.01 17.57
CA TYR A 495 -36.10 -35.41 18.53
C TYR A 495 -35.55 -34.23 19.36
N LEU A 496 -35.90 -33.00 19.00
CA LEU A 496 -35.56 -31.77 19.72
C LEU A 496 -36.86 -31.02 20.02
N ASP A 497 -37.12 -30.65 21.27
CA ASP A 497 -38.24 -29.79 21.71
C ASP A 497 -38.15 -28.34 21.16
N LYS A 498 -37.77 -28.16 19.89
CA LYS A 498 -37.56 -26.88 19.22
C LYS A 498 -38.43 -26.80 17.98
N VAL A 499 -39.49 -26.00 18.08
CA VAL A 499 -40.34 -25.64 16.95
C VAL A 499 -39.73 -24.43 16.22
N TRP A 500 -39.34 -24.59 14.95
CA TRP A 500 -38.87 -23.47 14.13
C TRP A 500 -40.03 -22.87 13.34
N ARG A 501 -40.33 -21.60 13.64
CA ARG A 501 -41.39 -20.80 12.99
C ARG A 501 -40.76 -19.59 12.29
N PRO A 502 -40.21 -19.76 11.09
CA PRO A 502 -39.64 -18.64 10.34
C PRO A 502 -40.72 -17.59 10.04
N LYS A 503 -40.30 -16.32 9.96
CA LYS A 503 -41.18 -15.19 9.64
C LYS A 503 -40.59 -14.34 8.52
N ASN A 504 -41.46 -13.66 7.79
CA ASN A 504 -41.06 -12.57 6.91
C ASN A 504 -40.71 -11.33 7.75
N ASP A 505 -39.86 -10.46 7.22
CA ASP A 505 -39.47 -9.18 7.81
C ASP A 505 -40.69 -8.30 8.16
N THR A 506 -41.70 -8.28 7.28
CA THR A 506 -42.94 -7.52 7.46
C THR A 506 -43.96 -8.19 8.37
N ASN A 507 -43.73 -9.45 8.81
CA ASN A 507 -44.72 -10.29 9.48
C ASN A 507 -46.07 -10.46 8.73
N THR A 508 -46.13 -10.17 7.42
CA THR A 508 -47.32 -10.37 6.57
C THR A 508 -47.19 -11.60 5.68
N PHE A 509 -48.30 -12.00 5.06
CA PHE A 509 -48.39 -13.11 4.09
C PHE A 509 -49.08 -12.62 2.83
N LEU A 510 -48.52 -12.96 1.67
CA LEU A 510 -49.07 -12.55 0.36
C LEU A 510 -49.80 -13.69 -0.35
N GLY A 511 -49.77 -14.92 0.18
CA GLY A 511 -50.36 -16.08 -0.48
C GLY A 511 -49.60 -16.44 -1.77
N PRO A 512 -50.28 -16.97 -2.81
CA PRO A 512 -49.65 -17.31 -4.08
C PRO A 512 -49.17 -16.06 -4.82
N ILE A 513 -47.85 -15.92 -4.97
CA ILE A 513 -47.20 -14.82 -5.70
C ILE A 513 -46.28 -15.37 -6.79
N ARG A 514 -45.85 -14.52 -7.73
CA ARG A 514 -44.89 -14.92 -8.78
C ARG A 514 -43.48 -15.06 -8.20
N LEU A 515 -42.68 -16.00 -8.70
CA LEU A 515 -41.30 -16.23 -8.24
C LEU A 515 -40.45 -14.95 -8.27
N ARG A 516 -40.54 -14.16 -9.34
CA ARG A 516 -39.83 -12.86 -9.46
C ARG A 516 -40.24 -11.86 -8.38
N GLU A 517 -41.52 -11.85 -8.00
CA GLU A 517 -42.02 -10.97 -6.95
C GLU A 517 -41.55 -11.45 -5.57
N ALA A 518 -41.51 -12.75 -5.35
CA ALA A 518 -40.98 -13.33 -4.13
C ALA A 518 -39.51 -12.98 -3.90
N LEU A 519 -38.69 -13.00 -4.97
CA LEU A 519 -37.29 -12.57 -4.91
C LEU A 519 -37.18 -11.07 -4.64
N TYR A 520 -37.90 -10.26 -5.41
CA TYR A 520 -37.91 -8.79 -5.26
C TYR A 520 -38.30 -8.35 -3.84
N LYS A 521 -39.37 -8.94 -3.28
CA LYS A 521 -39.83 -8.66 -1.91
C LYS A 521 -39.06 -9.45 -0.85
N SER A 522 -38.03 -10.19 -1.23
CA SER A 522 -37.20 -11.02 -0.36
C SER A 522 -38.01 -11.89 0.61
N ARG A 523 -39.01 -12.63 0.11
CA ARG A 523 -39.89 -13.44 0.99
C ARG A 523 -39.14 -14.64 1.57
N ASN A 524 -39.01 -14.69 2.89
CA ASN A 524 -38.27 -15.73 3.61
C ASN A 524 -38.94 -17.09 3.45
N LEU A 525 -40.26 -17.14 3.57
CA LEU A 525 -41.04 -18.38 3.53
C LEU A 525 -40.99 -19.03 2.15
N VAL A 526 -41.01 -18.23 1.08
CA VAL A 526 -40.82 -18.73 -0.29
C VAL A 526 -39.42 -19.30 -0.47
N SER A 527 -38.39 -18.60 0.01
CA SER A 527 -37.00 -19.05 -0.13
C SER A 527 -36.77 -20.42 0.56
N ILE A 528 -37.38 -20.61 1.74
CA ILE A 528 -37.33 -21.88 2.47
C ILE A 528 -38.06 -22.98 1.70
N ARG A 529 -39.26 -22.70 1.15
CA ARG A 529 -40.00 -23.66 0.33
C ARG A 529 -39.26 -24.07 -0.93
N LEU A 530 -38.58 -23.13 -1.60
CA LEU A 530 -37.75 -23.44 -2.76
C LEU A 530 -36.60 -24.38 -2.37
N LEU A 531 -35.85 -24.05 -1.31
CA LEU A 531 -34.77 -24.90 -0.82
C LEU A 531 -35.27 -26.29 -0.42
N GLN A 532 -36.45 -26.38 0.21
CA GLN A 532 -37.07 -27.65 0.57
C GLN A 532 -37.50 -28.46 -0.66
N ALA A 533 -38.12 -27.81 -1.66
CA ALA A 533 -38.57 -28.47 -2.89
C ALA A 533 -37.41 -28.99 -3.75
N LEU A 534 -36.30 -28.24 -3.79
CA LEU A 534 -35.08 -28.65 -4.48
C LEU A 534 -34.28 -29.71 -3.70
N GLY A 535 -34.40 -29.71 -2.38
CA GLY A 535 -33.55 -30.49 -1.49
C GLY A 535 -32.24 -29.77 -1.15
N ILE A 536 -31.78 -29.95 0.09
CA ILE A 536 -30.63 -29.24 0.65
C ILE A 536 -29.32 -29.61 -0.08
N ASP A 537 -29.05 -30.90 -0.26
CA ASP A 537 -27.79 -31.35 -0.85
C ASP A 537 -27.66 -30.94 -2.32
N MET A 538 -28.74 -31.10 -3.12
CA MET A 538 -28.77 -30.63 -4.50
C MET A 538 -28.54 -29.11 -4.59
N SER A 539 -29.22 -28.35 -3.72
CA SER A 539 -29.06 -26.90 -3.68
C SER A 539 -27.63 -26.49 -3.32
N ILE A 540 -27.01 -27.15 -2.33
CA ILE A 540 -25.61 -26.92 -1.95
C ILE A 540 -24.69 -27.24 -3.13
N ASP A 541 -24.85 -28.40 -3.77
CA ASP A 541 -24.03 -28.80 -4.91
C ASP A 541 -24.15 -27.82 -6.08
N TYR A 542 -25.37 -27.35 -6.37
CA TYR A 542 -25.60 -26.30 -7.36
C TYR A 542 -24.90 -25.00 -6.98
N ILE A 543 -25.05 -24.54 -5.72
CA ILE A 543 -24.49 -23.27 -5.25
C ILE A 543 -22.96 -23.25 -5.28
N THR A 544 -22.29 -24.39 -5.09
CA THR A 544 -20.81 -24.46 -5.16
C THR A 544 -20.25 -24.06 -6.53
N ARG A 545 -21.07 -24.11 -7.60
CA ARG A 545 -20.71 -23.65 -8.95
C ARG A 545 -20.40 -22.15 -9.00
N PHE A 546 -20.98 -21.35 -8.09
CA PHE A 546 -20.70 -19.92 -7.95
C PHE A 546 -19.36 -19.63 -7.23
N GLY A 547 -18.63 -20.66 -6.79
CA GLY A 547 -17.32 -20.52 -6.14
C GLY A 547 -17.35 -20.59 -4.62
N PHE A 548 -18.51 -20.85 -4.00
CA PHE A 548 -18.62 -21.05 -2.55
C PHE A 548 -18.08 -22.41 -2.11
N ALA A 549 -17.35 -22.42 -1.00
CA ALA A 549 -16.84 -23.66 -0.42
C ALA A 549 -17.98 -24.45 0.25
N LYS A 550 -18.12 -25.74 -0.09
CA LYS A 550 -19.22 -26.60 0.40
C LYS A 550 -19.31 -26.66 1.92
N GLN A 551 -18.17 -26.62 2.61
CA GLN A 551 -18.09 -26.65 4.07
C GLN A 551 -18.59 -25.36 4.76
N ASP A 552 -18.62 -24.23 4.03
CA ASP A 552 -19.10 -22.94 4.56
C ASP A 552 -20.62 -22.79 4.40
N LEU A 553 -21.30 -23.77 3.77
CA LEU A 553 -22.74 -23.80 3.53
C LEU A 553 -23.47 -24.69 4.56
N PRO A 554 -24.34 -24.12 5.42
CA PRO A 554 -25.13 -24.90 6.36
C PRO A 554 -26.03 -25.94 5.70
N ARG A 555 -25.98 -27.18 6.18
CA ARG A 555 -26.84 -28.30 5.71
C ARG A 555 -28.22 -28.30 6.36
N ASN A 556 -28.89 -27.15 6.37
CA ASN A 556 -30.24 -27.01 6.92
C ASN A 556 -31.01 -25.91 6.17
N LEU A 557 -32.32 -25.84 6.40
CA LEU A 557 -33.21 -24.89 5.71
C LEU A 557 -32.92 -23.41 6.03
N SER A 558 -32.13 -23.11 7.08
CA SER A 558 -31.73 -21.73 7.36
C SER A 558 -30.82 -21.14 6.29
N LEU A 559 -30.17 -21.98 5.48
CA LEU A 559 -29.39 -21.55 4.30
C LEU A 559 -30.22 -20.64 3.38
N ALA A 560 -31.53 -20.89 3.27
CA ALA A 560 -32.48 -20.06 2.51
C ALA A 560 -32.58 -18.61 2.97
N LEU A 561 -32.12 -18.32 4.19
CA LEU A 561 -32.12 -16.99 4.80
C LEU A 561 -30.73 -16.35 4.74
N GLY A 562 -29.76 -17.00 4.11
CA GLY A 562 -28.38 -16.51 3.99
C GLY A 562 -27.60 -16.61 5.30
N THR A 563 -27.75 -17.71 6.04
CA THR A 563 -27.00 -17.99 7.27
C THR A 563 -25.58 -18.52 7.03
N ALA A 564 -25.20 -18.77 5.78
CA ALA A 564 -23.82 -19.08 5.38
C ALA A 564 -22.87 -17.96 5.82
N THR A 565 -21.65 -18.30 6.24
CA THR A 565 -20.70 -17.30 6.76
C THR A 565 -19.61 -17.07 5.72
N LEU A 566 -19.76 -15.98 4.95
CA LEU A 566 -19.02 -15.70 3.72
C LEU A 566 -18.39 -14.31 3.76
N THR A 567 -17.29 -14.13 3.04
CA THR A 567 -16.61 -12.84 2.88
C THR A 567 -17.26 -12.01 1.76
N PRO A 568 -17.12 -10.67 1.78
CA PRO A 568 -17.55 -9.82 0.66
C PRO A 568 -16.96 -10.24 -0.69
N MET A 569 -15.69 -10.68 -0.72
CA MET A 569 -15.04 -11.19 -1.94
C MET A 569 -15.74 -12.44 -2.49
N GLU A 570 -16.08 -13.41 -1.64
CA GLU A 570 -16.79 -14.63 -2.07
C GLU A 570 -18.19 -14.30 -2.62
N ILE A 571 -18.92 -13.40 -1.96
CA ILE A 571 -20.24 -12.95 -2.42
C ILE A 571 -20.12 -12.23 -3.78
N ALA A 572 -19.20 -11.28 -3.92
CA ALA A 572 -18.96 -10.57 -5.17
C ALA A 572 -18.58 -11.52 -6.32
N THR A 573 -17.74 -12.52 -6.01
CA THR A 573 -17.37 -13.58 -6.96
C THR A 573 -18.59 -14.36 -7.42
N GLY A 574 -19.46 -14.79 -6.49
CA GLY A 574 -20.70 -15.48 -6.87
C GLY A 574 -21.63 -14.61 -7.73
N TRP A 575 -21.76 -13.33 -7.39
CA TRP A 575 -22.60 -12.39 -8.14
C TRP A 575 -22.09 -12.12 -9.56
N SER A 576 -20.78 -12.25 -9.81
CA SER A 576 -20.21 -12.08 -11.15
C SER A 576 -20.81 -13.03 -12.19
N ALA A 577 -21.20 -14.25 -11.79
CA ALA A 577 -21.84 -15.22 -12.67
C ALA A 577 -23.17 -14.71 -13.25
N PHE A 578 -23.92 -13.89 -12.50
CA PHE A 578 -25.14 -13.29 -13.03
C PHE A 578 -24.83 -12.17 -14.04
N ALA A 579 -23.73 -11.44 -13.85
CA ALA A 579 -23.34 -10.34 -14.72
C ALA A 579 -22.70 -10.80 -16.04
N ASN A 580 -22.09 -12.00 -16.05
CA ASN A 580 -21.31 -12.51 -17.18
C ASN A 580 -21.96 -13.66 -17.97
N GLY A 581 -23.23 -13.98 -17.67
CA GLY A 581 -23.97 -15.03 -18.38
C GLY A 581 -23.79 -16.45 -17.83
N GLY A 582 -23.32 -16.61 -16.59
CA GLY A 582 -23.34 -17.88 -15.85
C GLY A 582 -21.96 -18.51 -15.63
N TYR A 583 -20.88 -17.80 -15.92
CA TYR A 583 -19.51 -18.31 -15.82
C TYR A 583 -18.90 -17.99 -14.46
N LYS A 584 -18.24 -18.98 -13.87
CA LYS A 584 -17.43 -18.78 -12.67
C LYS A 584 -16.09 -18.14 -13.05
N VAL A 585 -15.76 -17.01 -12.42
CA VAL A 585 -14.42 -16.41 -12.48
C VAL A 585 -13.65 -16.61 -11.18
N SER A 586 -12.34 -16.41 -11.23
CA SER A 586 -11.46 -16.48 -10.05
C SER A 586 -10.82 -15.11 -9.83
N PRO A 587 -11.04 -14.46 -8.67
CA PRO A 587 -10.44 -13.18 -8.38
C PRO A 587 -8.92 -13.20 -8.40
N TYR A 588 -8.30 -12.20 -9.03
CA TYR A 588 -6.84 -12.06 -9.03
C TYR A 588 -6.43 -10.58 -8.93
N LEU A 589 -5.27 -10.33 -8.33
CA LEU A 589 -4.75 -8.98 -8.09
C LEU A 589 -3.55 -8.62 -8.97
N ILE A 590 -2.57 -9.52 -9.08
CA ILE A 590 -1.33 -9.22 -9.80
C ILE A 590 -1.55 -9.48 -11.30
N GLN A 591 -1.41 -8.45 -12.12
CA GLN A 591 -1.47 -8.56 -13.59
C GLN A 591 -0.11 -8.90 -14.18
N LYS A 592 0.97 -8.27 -13.70
CA LYS A 592 2.33 -8.44 -14.23
C LYS A 592 3.37 -8.30 -13.12
N ILE A 593 4.41 -9.13 -13.15
CA ILE A 593 5.62 -8.99 -12.31
C ILE A 593 6.82 -8.88 -13.23
N GLU A 594 7.63 -7.86 -13.01
CA GLU A 594 8.90 -7.63 -13.71
C GLU A 594 10.06 -7.67 -12.71
N ASN A 595 11.23 -8.13 -13.19
CA ASN A 595 12.47 -8.00 -12.43
C ASN A 595 13.02 -6.57 -12.50
N ARG A 596 14.16 -6.33 -11.85
CA ARG A 596 14.87 -5.04 -11.85
C ARG A 596 15.28 -4.54 -13.25
N ASP A 597 15.43 -5.43 -14.22
CA ASP A 597 15.87 -5.14 -15.60
C ASP A 597 14.67 -4.90 -16.54
N GLY A 598 13.44 -4.98 -16.03
CA GLY A 598 12.22 -4.84 -16.83
C GLY A 598 11.80 -6.11 -17.58
N GLN A 599 12.46 -7.25 -17.34
CA GLN A 599 12.03 -8.53 -17.89
C GLN A 599 10.77 -9.01 -17.16
N THR A 600 9.74 -9.38 -17.92
CA THR A 600 8.52 -9.96 -17.37
C THR A 600 8.79 -11.38 -16.84
N LEU A 601 8.57 -11.57 -15.54
CA LEU A 601 8.67 -12.87 -14.85
C LEU A 601 7.31 -13.57 -14.75
N PHE A 602 6.25 -12.78 -14.66
CA PHE A 602 4.88 -13.28 -14.56
C PHE A 602 3.94 -12.36 -15.32
N LEU A 603 3.02 -12.95 -16.08
CA LEU A 603 1.89 -12.28 -16.68
C LEU A 603 0.64 -13.12 -16.35
N ALA A 604 -0.38 -12.47 -15.81
CA ALA A 604 -1.62 -13.15 -15.47
C ALA A 604 -2.33 -13.64 -16.73
N ASN A 605 -2.75 -14.90 -16.71
CA ASN A 605 -3.58 -15.53 -17.74
C ASN A 605 -4.81 -16.16 -17.06
N PRO A 606 -5.76 -15.35 -16.55
CA PRO A 606 -6.94 -15.85 -15.86
C PRO A 606 -7.90 -16.54 -16.84
N ALA A 607 -8.71 -17.47 -16.34
CA ALA A 607 -9.85 -17.96 -17.10
C ALA A 607 -10.83 -16.80 -17.33
N SER A 608 -11.18 -16.55 -18.59
CA SER A 608 -12.13 -15.52 -18.99
C SER A 608 -13.40 -16.14 -19.54
N VAL A 609 -14.48 -15.36 -19.47
CA VAL A 609 -15.74 -15.68 -20.13
C VAL A 609 -15.50 -15.71 -21.64
N PRO A 610 -15.96 -16.75 -22.36
CA PRO A 610 -15.86 -16.81 -23.81
C PRO A 610 -16.43 -15.55 -24.44
N ALA A 611 -15.67 -14.91 -25.33
CA ALA A 611 -16.20 -13.82 -26.13
C ALA A 611 -17.38 -14.37 -26.95
N THR A 612 -18.58 -13.85 -26.70
CA THR A 612 -19.66 -14.03 -27.66
C THR A 612 -19.26 -13.22 -28.87
N ASP A 613 -18.98 -13.91 -29.99
CA ASP A 613 -18.98 -13.23 -31.29
C ASP A 613 -20.29 -12.44 -31.35
N ALA A 614 -20.20 -11.11 -31.47
CA ALA A 614 -21.36 -10.25 -31.66
C ALA A 614 -21.96 -10.52 -33.04
N LYS A 615 -22.63 -11.66 -33.19
CA LYS A 615 -23.53 -11.98 -34.28
C LYS A 615 -24.76 -12.61 -33.65
N THR A 616 -25.89 -11.96 -33.93
CA THR A 616 -27.27 -12.23 -33.52
C THR A 616 -27.64 -11.82 -32.09
N ALA A 617 -27.69 -10.51 -31.84
CA ALA A 617 -28.86 -9.98 -31.16
C ALA A 617 -30.09 -10.28 -32.07
N PRO A 618 -31.18 -10.89 -31.57
CA PRO A 618 -32.43 -10.87 -32.30
C PRO A 618 -32.88 -9.40 -32.40
N ASP A 619 -33.29 -8.99 -33.59
CA ASP A 619 -33.78 -7.65 -33.93
C ASP A 619 -34.61 -7.07 -32.78
N THR A 620 -34.11 -6.01 -32.17
CA THR A 620 -34.97 -5.03 -31.51
C THR A 620 -35.77 -4.33 -32.61
N SER A 621 -36.84 -4.97 -33.05
CA SER A 621 -37.96 -4.25 -33.65
C SER A 621 -38.47 -3.30 -32.58
N THR A 622 -38.12 -2.03 -32.75
CA THR A 622 -38.68 -0.88 -32.06
C THR A 622 -40.20 -1.01 -31.97
N PHE A 623 -40.72 -1.34 -30.79
CA PHE A 623 -42.10 -1.03 -30.46
C PHE A 623 -42.20 0.48 -30.31
N THR A 624 -42.49 1.16 -31.41
CA THR A 624 -43.00 2.52 -31.39
C THR A 624 -44.37 2.50 -30.72
N VAL A 625 -44.43 2.99 -29.49
CA VAL A 625 -45.67 3.32 -28.81
C VAL A 625 -46.30 4.49 -29.56
N HIS A 626 -47.37 4.21 -30.30
CA HIS A 626 -48.25 5.28 -30.77
C HIS A 626 -49.07 5.77 -29.59
N ASP A 627 -48.72 6.94 -29.06
CA ASP A 627 -49.58 7.73 -28.20
C ASP A 627 -50.84 8.12 -28.98
N ASN A 628 -51.99 7.60 -28.55
CA ASN A 628 -53.28 8.11 -28.96
C ASN A 628 -54.03 8.55 -27.69
N PRO A 629 -54.42 9.83 -27.56
CA PRO A 629 -55.05 10.34 -26.35
C PRO A 629 -56.48 9.84 -26.21
N LEU A 630 -56.81 9.35 -25.01
CA LEU A 630 -58.14 8.93 -24.60
C LEU A 630 -59.11 10.12 -24.63
N THR A 631 -60.06 10.11 -25.56
CA THR A 631 -61.32 10.87 -25.45
C THR A 631 -62.38 9.98 -24.83
N SER A 632 -62.94 10.46 -23.72
CA SER A 632 -64.12 9.93 -23.05
C SER A 632 -65.34 9.91 -23.96
N ASN A 633 -66.07 8.79 -24.00
CA ASN A 633 -67.54 8.79 -24.03
C ASN A 633 -68.11 7.45 -23.58
N SER A 634 -69.28 7.56 -22.94
CA SER A 634 -69.97 6.61 -22.08
C SER A 634 -71.01 5.74 -22.82
N SER A 635 -71.54 4.74 -22.07
CA SER A 635 -72.71 3.87 -22.33
C SER A 635 -72.42 2.64 -23.23
N THR A 636 -72.81 1.39 -22.94
CA THR A 636 -73.96 0.79 -22.23
C THR A 636 -73.70 -0.70 -21.86
N SER A 637 -74.15 -1.11 -20.67
CA SER A 637 -74.79 -2.39 -20.23
C SER A 637 -74.12 -3.80 -20.36
N PRO A 638 -74.46 -4.76 -19.46
CA PRO A 638 -73.59 -5.87 -19.07
C PRO A 638 -73.96 -7.23 -19.71
N SER A 639 -72.97 -8.12 -19.89
CA SER A 639 -73.17 -9.54 -20.19
C SER A 639 -72.49 -10.42 -19.14
N GLU A 640 -73.22 -11.43 -18.68
CA GLU A 640 -72.93 -12.38 -17.59
C GLU A 640 -71.63 -13.22 -17.74
N PRO A 641 -71.10 -13.76 -16.63
CA PRO A 641 -69.83 -14.50 -16.60
C PRO A 641 -69.99 -15.99 -16.99
N GLN A 642 -69.17 -16.45 -17.94
CA GLN A 642 -68.97 -17.88 -18.18
C GLN A 642 -67.88 -18.46 -17.26
N ALA A 643 -68.20 -19.61 -16.66
CA ALA A 643 -67.37 -20.35 -15.71
C ALA A 643 -66.12 -20.99 -16.36
N PRO A 644 -65.03 -21.22 -15.59
CA PRO A 644 -63.78 -21.76 -16.12
C PRO A 644 -63.85 -23.28 -16.36
N VAL A 645 -63.36 -23.70 -17.53
CA VAL A 645 -63.16 -25.11 -17.89
C VAL A 645 -61.91 -25.66 -17.17
N VAL A 646 -62.12 -26.69 -16.36
CA VAL A 646 -61.09 -27.49 -15.70
C VAL A 646 -60.43 -28.41 -16.74
N ALA A 647 -59.13 -28.24 -16.98
CA ALA A 647 -58.34 -29.18 -17.77
C ALA A 647 -57.70 -30.23 -16.84
N VAL A 648 -58.20 -31.46 -16.95
CA VAL A 648 -57.70 -32.67 -16.26
C VAL A 648 -56.41 -33.14 -16.94
N ALA A 649 -55.38 -33.38 -16.13
CA ALA A 649 -54.11 -33.97 -16.58
C ALA A 649 -54.30 -35.45 -16.96
N ARG A 650 -53.82 -35.84 -18.16
CA ARG A 650 -53.56 -37.25 -18.50
C ARG A 650 -52.08 -37.57 -18.32
N PRO A 651 -51.73 -38.76 -17.81
CA PRO A 651 -50.35 -39.20 -17.69
C PRO A 651 -49.86 -39.72 -19.04
N THR A 652 -48.63 -39.37 -19.42
CA THR A 652 -47.91 -40.11 -20.47
C THR A 652 -46.64 -40.69 -19.88
N SER A 653 -46.66 -42.01 -19.78
CA SER A 653 -45.50 -42.89 -19.67
C SER A 653 -44.62 -42.75 -20.90
N SER A 654 -43.31 -42.57 -20.72
CA SER A 654 -42.33 -42.86 -21.75
C SER A 654 -41.01 -43.28 -21.12
N THR A 655 -40.76 -44.58 -21.19
CA THR A 655 -39.50 -45.26 -20.92
C THR A 655 -38.56 -45.07 -22.12
N ALA A 656 -37.35 -44.54 -21.91
CA ALA A 656 -36.15 -44.71 -22.75
C ALA A 656 -34.95 -44.19 -21.92
N CYS A 657 -34.09 -45.00 -21.30
CA CYS A 657 -33.11 -45.97 -21.80
C CYS A 657 -31.93 -45.36 -22.59
N CYS A 658 -30.72 -45.56 -22.04
CA CYS A 658 -29.35 -45.45 -22.59
C CYS A 658 -28.76 -44.04 -22.78
N ARG A 659 -27.48 -43.76 -22.55
CA ARG A 659 -26.30 -44.43 -21.92
C ARG A 659 -25.13 -43.41 -22.04
N MET A 660 -24.18 -43.48 -21.09
CA MET A 660 -22.87 -42.79 -20.99
C MET A 660 -22.85 -41.36 -20.48
#